data_AF-A0A7G9FF46-F1
#
_entry.id   AF-A0A7G9FF46-F1
#
_cell.length_a   1.000
_cell.length_b   1.000
_cell.length_c   1.000
_cell.angle_alpha   90.00
_cell.angle_beta   90.00
_cell.angle_gamma   90.00
#
_symmetry.space_group_name_H-M   'P 1'
#
loop_
_entity.id
_entity.type
_entity.pdbx_description
1 polymer ?
#
loop_
_entity_poly.entity_id
_entity_poly.type
_entity_poly.pdbx_seq_one_letter_code
_entity_poly.pdbx_strand_id
1 'polypeptide(L)'
;MKKRVCLIALAVLISAAASASVKIINPVQGVWANKQLLVLELSEGENAYYSLNGSDPLDSGFAYDGPVALDVSGDVEVRIVAVDSRGLSREYRVSYTVAPVSFPSAYSIGELSDAVSDGMLEYSAGDVLFLPSELEYSLGGLPESFQKGRAISYGADCILSRFIPCILSDGVAKWRFIIKTKPSLSGSFAVRDVPFKITDWDTLSFTSDALIYRIDDAYWVSGKESVVLDRTVPHTIFWQSVAFAPANPVSSFTLPPKPEALAERREDGSISLALRGEGFRFGKKLENGEGTVLFEEAGIDTFFGDEVSGAFDADIYYDSVYQGRLSFPYTVDRRSPSVPTFVSSAKSFYSRKAVELSLAGDGESDLFVAVSNPVMLSGTMTKADAASLFNVVQADSFLPFTVPFVLDSSSDDAVYYKICAYAADRSGNKSPLASYDVLIDKYNYYIDASADKENADGTRDNPYTSLAECLAAAGENRFANITIKGALVMPEGETLIDSNCVLRGEDDARLVFASGGFFTVRSASLSLINLIVKRDDTDLPNKINNPLIRLEHSVFASENCEIAASFAESGTVVSADTSVVTIRFCGITSSAKRYSSCISSVGSKLKISDSRISTTASAAVNFSVHGGEFEIRSSLCRVAGSYGRAAELFGGKSKIIGNSFIADLRHPERSAAAVYTDAQNISLEYGGNTESGY
;
A
#
# COMPACT_ATOMS: atom_id res chain seq x y z
N MET A 1 -10.62 -26.46 40.42
CA MET A 1 -11.16 -27.63 39.68
C MET A 1 -12.02 -27.14 38.51
N LYS A 2 -11.44 -27.02 37.32
CA LYS A 2 -12.16 -26.71 36.07
C LYS A 2 -11.92 -27.88 35.11
N LYS A 3 -13.00 -28.60 34.77
CA LYS A 3 -12.99 -29.80 33.93
C LYS A 3 -12.60 -29.41 32.49
N ARG A 4 -11.50 -29.98 31.99
CA ARG A 4 -11.19 -30.01 30.56
C ARG A 4 -12.05 -31.10 29.92
N VAL A 5 -13.00 -30.71 29.09
CA VAL A 5 -13.73 -31.65 28.22
C VAL A 5 -12.88 -31.85 26.98
N CYS A 6 -12.40 -33.08 26.80
CA CYS A 6 -11.65 -33.51 25.63
C CYS A 6 -12.68 -33.90 24.57
N LEU A 7 -12.82 -33.08 23.51
CA LEU A 7 -13.61 -33.43 22.33
C LEU A 7 -12.76 -34.38 21.47
N ILE A 8 -13.12 -35.66 21.48
CA ILE A 8 -12.61 -36.66 20.54
C ILE A 8 -13.37 -36.43 19.23
N ALA A 9 -12.70 -35.85 18.23
CA ALA A 9 -13.23 -35.77 16.88
C ALA A 9 -13.10 -37.16 16.22
N LEU A 10 -14.24 -37.80 15.97
CA LEU A 10 -14.34 -39.06 15.24
C LEU A 10 -14.23 -38.75 13.75
N ALA A 11 -13.07 -38.99 13.14
CA ALA A 11 -12.88 -38.86 11.70
C ALA A 11 -13.56 -40.04 10.99
N VAL A 12 -14.67 -39.77 10.29
CA VAL A 12 -15.30 -40.71 9.38
C VAL A 12 -14.52 -40.65 8.05
N LEU A 13 -13.74 -41.70 7.76
CA LEU A 13 -13.12 -41.93 6.46
C LEU A 13 -14.22 -42.31 5.46
N ILE A 14 -14.68 -41.34 4.68
CA ILE A 14 -15.44 -41.59 3.46
C ILE A 14 -14.41 -41.83 2.36
N SER A 15 -14.28 -43.08 1.92
CA SER A 15 -13.49 -43.44 0.74
C SER A 15 -14.21 -42.93 -0.50
N ALA A 16 -13.96 -41.68 -0.89
CA ALA A 16 -14.28 -41.22 -2.22
C ALA A 16 -13.39 -41.99 -3.21
N ALA A 17 -13.98 -42.73 -4.13
CA ALA A 17 -13.25 -43.27 -5.27
C ALA A 17 -12.70 -42.07 -6.06
N ALA A 18 -11.41 -41.77 -5.86
CA ALA A 18 -10.71 -40.73 -6.59
C ALA A 18 -10.72 -41.11 -8.07
N SER A 19 -11.51 -40.39 -8.85
CA SER A 19 -11.50 -40.50 -10.29
C SER A 19 -10.24 -39.82 -10.78
N ALA A 20 -9.15 -40.57 -10.95
CA ALA A 20 -7.86 -40.09 -11.45
C ALA A 20 -8.05 -39.14 -12.65
N SER A 21 -7.59 -37.90 -12.54
CA SER A 21 -7.70 -36.86 -13.57
C SER A 21 -6.30 -36.41 -13.96
N VAL A 22 -5.99 -36.39 -15.26
CA VAL A 22 -4.74 -35.81 -15.77
C VAL A 22 -4.59 -34.37 -15.29
N LYS A 23 -3.40 -34.05 -14.79
CA LYS A 23 -3.03 -32.70 -14.40
C LYS A 23 -2.16 -32.08 -15.49
N ILE A 24 -2.64 -31.00 -16.08
CA ILE A 24 -1.94 -30.25 -17.14
C ILE A 24 -1.04 -29.21 -16.47
N ILE A 25 0.27 -29.39 -16.58
CA ILE A 25 1.27 -28.47 -15.99
C ILE A 25 1.59 -27.31 -16.95
N ASN A 26 1.67 -27.62 -18.25
CA ASN A 26 1.97 -26.67 -19.33
C ASN A 26 1.34 -27.19 -20.63
N PRO A 27 0.77 -26.34 -21.50
CA PRO A 27 0.50 -24.90 -21.35
C PRO A 27 -0.64 -24.58 -20.38
N VAL A 28 -0.74 -23.30 -20.02
CA VAL A 28 -1.89 -22.71 -19.34
C VAL A 28 -2.36 -21.48 -20.12
N GLN A 29 -3.59 -21.05 -19.87
CA GLN A 29 -4.15 -19.85 -20.52
C GLN A 29 -3.26 -18.63 -20.27
N GLY A 30 -2.97 -17.87 -21.32
CA GLY A 30 -2.13 -16.68 -21.24
C GLY A 30 -1.57 -16.25 -22.59
N VAL A 31 -0.79 -15.17 -22.57
CA VAL A 31 0.00 -14.70 -23.72
C VAL A 31 1.47 -14.90 -23.37
N TRP A 32 2.18 -15.70 -24.17
CA TRP A 32 3.55 -16.12 -23.91
C TRP A 32 4.49 -15.63 -25.01
N ALA A 33 5.68 -15.19 -24.61
CA ALA A 33 6.71 -14.67 -25.49
C ALA A 33 7.52 -15.77 -26.20
N ASN A 34 7.41 -17.02 -25.74
CA ASN A 34 8.10 -18.18 -26.29
C ASN A 34 7.11 -19.32 -26.58
N LYS A 35 7.55 -20.26 -27.42
CA LYS A 35 6.82 -21.51 -27.67
C LYS A 35 6.70 -22.30 -26.37
N GLN A 36 5.61 -23.05 -26.23
CA GLN A 36 5.28 -23.75 -24.98
C GLN A 36 5.61 -25.24 -25.08
N LEU A 37 5.87 -25.85 -23.92
CA LEU A 37 6.09 -27.29 -23.77
C LEU A 37 4.79 -27.93 -23.27
N LEU A 38 4.32 -29.00 -23.88
CA LEU A 38 3.24 -29.80 -23.30
C LEU A 38 3.83 -30.67 -22.19
N VAL A 39 3.35 -30.49 -20.97
CA VAL A 39 3.74 -31.29 -19.80
C VAL A 39 2.49 -31.72 -19.04
N LEU A 40 2.30 -33.03 -18.96
CA LEU A 40 1.19 -33.70 -18.29
C LEU A 40 1.71 -34.59 -17.15
N GLU A 41 1.00 -34.58 -16.02
CA GLU A 41 1.13 -35.58 -14.97
C GLU A 41 -0.01 -36.59 -15.11
N LEU A 42 0.34 -37.85 -15.42
CA LEU A 42 -0.59 -38.97 -15.62
C LEU A 42 -0.59 -39.90 -14.40
N SER A 43 -1.73 -40.52 -14.13
CA SER A 43 -1.82 -41.56 -13.09
C SER A 43 -1.23 -42.89 -13.58
N GLU A 44 -0.91 -43.81 -12.65
CA GLU A 44 -0.40 -45.13 -13.01
C GLU A 44 -1.40 -45.90 -13.90
N GLY A 45 -0.93 -46.35 -15.07
CA GLY A 45 -1.75 -47.06 -16.06
C GLY A 45 -2.63 -46.18 -16.95
N GLU A 46 -2.51 -44.85 -16.87
CA GLU A 46 -3.19 -43.89 -17.74
C GLU A 46 -2.35 -43.54 -18.97
N ASN A 47 -2.97 -43.39 -20.12
CA ASN A 47 -2.34 -42.92 -21.36
C ASN A 47 -2.97 -41.60 -21.80
N ALA A 48 -2.22 -40.71 -22.44
CA ALA A 48 -2.77 -39.47 -22.99
C ALA A 48 -2.40 -39.28 -24.46
N TYR A 49 -3.28 -38.60 -25.19
CA TYR A 49 -3.13 -38.24 -26.59
C TYR A 49 -3.44 -36.76 -26.77
N TYR A 50 -2.78 -36.06 -27.69
CA TYR A 50 -3.02 -34.65 -27.93
C TYR A 50 -3.07 -34.26 -29.41
N SER A 51 -3.75 -33.16 -29.71
CA SER A 51 -3.80 -32.56 -31.06
C SER A 51 -3.74 -31.03 -30.99
N LEU A 52 -3.16 -30.41 -32.02
CA LEU A 52 -3.02 -28.94 -32.17
C LEU A 52 -3.86 -28.37 -33.33
N ASN A 53 -4.44 -29.24 -34.16
CA ASN A 53 -5.16 -28.88 -35.39
C ASN A 53 -6.69 -28.97 -35.22
N GLY A 54 -7.17 -29.15 -34.00
CA GLY A 54 -8.60 -29.30 -33.69
C GLY A 54 -9.20 -30.68 -33.95
N SER A 55 -8.45 -31.65 -34.47
CA SER A 55 -8.92 -33.05 -34.65
C SER A 55 -9.09 -33.78 -33.31
N ASP A 56 -9.89 -34.86 -33.29
CA ASP A 56 -10.00 -35.70 -32.09
C ASP A 56 -8.65 -36.39 -31.81
N PRO A 57 -8.05 -36.20 -30.62
CA PRO A 57 -6.78 -36.83 -30.28
C PRO A 57 -6.77 -38.37 -30.33
N LEU A 58 -7.92 -39.04 -30.17
CA LEU A 58 -7.98 -40.51 -30.27
C LEU A 58 -7.98 -41.02 -31.72
N ASP A 59 -8.49 -40.22 -32.66
CA ASP A 59 -8.56 -40.60 -34.08
C ASP A 59 -7.26 -40.28 -34.83
N SER A 60 -6.68 -39.11 -34.55
CA SER A 60 -5.51 -38.59 -35.28
C SER A 60 -4.55 -37.74 -34.45
N GLY A 61 -4.57 -37.91 -33.12
CA GLY A 61 -3.62 -37.24 -32.22
C GLY A 61 -2.29 -37.96 -32.07
N PHE A 62 -1.39 -37.33 -31.33
CA PHE A 62 -0.09 -37.88 -30.95
C PHE A 62 -0.18 -38.49 -29.55
N ALA A 63 0.41 -39.66 -29.35
CA ALA A 63 0.56 -40.23 -28.00
C ALA A 63 1.53 -39.37 -27.19
N TYR A 64 1.20 -39.12 -25.93
CA TYR A 64 2.07 -38.41 -24.99
C TYR A 64 2.93 -39.43 -24.22
N ASP A 65 4.22 -39.39 -24.46
CA ASP A 65 5.24 -40.23 -23.81
C ASP A 65 6.21 -39.42 -22.92
N GLY A 66 6.07 -38.09 -22.88
CA GLY A 66 6.85 -37.19 -22.06
C GLY A 66 6.73 -35.73 -22.50
N PRO A 67 7.45 -34.80 -21.83
CA PRO A 67 7.47 -33.40 -22.19
C PRO A 67 7.80 -33.18 -23.68
N VAL A 68 6.96 -32.43 -24.40
CA VAL A 68 7.09 -32.23 -25.86
C VAL A 68 6.88 -30.77 -26.28
N ALA A 69 7.76 -30.25 -27.13
CA ALA A 69 7.69 -28.87 -27.60
C ALA A 69 6.54 -28.68 -28.59
N LEU A 70 5.70 -27.68 -28.37
CA LEU A 70 4.61 -27.29 -29.27
C LEU A 70 5.14 -26.20 -30.21
N ASP A 71 5.61 -26.62 -31.38
CA ASP A 71 6.25 -25.75 -32.38
C ASP A 71 5.24 -24.91 -33.19
N VAL A 72 4.44 -24.11 -32.49
CA VAL A 72 3.36 -23.29 -33.04
C VAL A 72 3.37 -21.89 -32.44
N SER A 73 2.92 -20.90 -33.22
CA SER A 73 2.80 -19.49 -32.81
C SER A 73 1.40 -18.94 -33.10
N GLY A 74 1.03 -17.80 -32.48
CA GLY A 74 -0.31 -17.20 -32.61
C GLY A 74 -1.29 -17.79 -31.60
N ASP A 75 -2.58 -17.78 -31.92
CA ASP A 75 -3.61 -18.40 -31.08
C ASP A 75 -3.57 -19.92 -31.24
N VAL A 76 -3.39 -20.63 -30.12
CA VAL A 76 -3.19 -22.09 -30.08
C VAL A 76 -4.26 -22.72 -29.20
N GLU A 77 -4.88 -23.80 -29.67
CA GLU A 77 -5.73 -24.70 -28.88
C GLU A 77 -5.09 -26.09 -28.85
N VAL A 78 -4.79 -26.59 -27.64
CA VAL A 78 -4.35 -27.97 -27.42
C VAL A 78 -5.54 -28.77 -26.94
N ARG A 79 -5.93 -29.80 -27.70
CA ARG A 79 -6.90 -30.80 -27.25
C ARG A 79 -6.13 -32.00 -26.70
N ILE A 80 -6.52 -32.49 -25.53
CA ILE A 80 -5.90 -33.63 -24.85
C ILE A 80 -6.99 -34.64 -24.52
N VAL A 81 -6.76 -35.91 -24.80
CA VAL A 81 -7.62 -37.01 -24.33
C VAL A 81 -6.79 -37.96 -23.49
N ALA A 82 -7.21 -38.16 -22.24
CA ALA A 82 -6.63 -39.14 -21.33
C ALA A 82 -7.50 -40.40 -21.27
N VAL A 83 -6.89 -41.58 -21.24
CA VAL A 83 -7.55 -42.88 -21.21
C VAL A 83 -7.03 -43.67 -20.02
N ASP A 84 -7.93 -44.01 -19.08
CA ASP A 84 -7.57 -44.79 -17.90
C ASP A 84 -7.39 -46.30 -18.20
N SER A 85 -6.93 -47.05 -17.20
CA SER A 85 -6.70 -48.50 -17.30
C SER A 85 -7.96 -49.34 -17.59
N ARG A 86 -9.16 -48.75 -17.51
CA ARG A 86 -10.46 -49.37 -17.84
C ARG A 86 -10.93 -48.98 -19.25
N GLY A 87 -10.18 -48.15 -19.96
CA GLY A 87 -10.53 -47.63 -21.28
C GLY A 87 -11.49 -46.45 -21.26
N LEU A 88 -11.73 -45.81 -20.11
CA LEU A 88 -12.56 -44.61 -20.03
C LEU A 88 -11.74 -43.38 -20.45
N SER A 89 -12.25 -42.62 -21.42
CA SER A 89 -11.59 -41.41 -21.93
C SER A 89 -12.15 -40.12 -21.31
N ARG A 90 -11.30 -39.09 -21.19
CA ARG A 90 -11.66 -37.73 -20.79
C ARG A 90 -10.94 -36.72 -21.65
N GLU A 91 -11.68 -35.73 -22.14
CA GLU A 91 -11.14 -34.65 -22.97
C GLU A 91 -10.86 -33.39 -22.14
N TYR A 92 -9.75 -32.73 -22.45
CA TYR A 92 -9.32 -31.44 -21.91
C TYR A 92 -8.93 -30.51 -23.05
N ARG A 93 -9.07 -29.20 -22.82
CA ARG A 93 -8.69 -28.16 -23.78
C ARG A 93 -7.95 -27.03 -23.08
N VAL A 94 -6.87 -26.58 -23.71
CA VAL A 94 -6.11 -25.41 -23.26
C VAL A 94 -5.93 -24.46 -24.43
N SER A 95 -6.37 -23.21 -24.25
CA SER A 95 -6.19 -22.15 -25.23
C SER A 95 -5.21 -21.10 -24.71
N TYR A 96 -4.25 -20.70 -25.52
CA TYR A 96 -3.25 -19.68 -25.20
C TYR A 96 -2.75 -19.00 -26.47
N THR A 97 -2.04 -17.89 -26.33
CA THR A 97 -1.44 -17.16 -27.46
C THR A 97 0.07 -17.14 -27.32
N VAL A 98 0.80 -17.41 -28.40
CA VAL A 98 2.25 -17.18 -28.49
C VAL A 98 2.49 -15.93 -29.32
N ALA A 99 3.01 -14.89 -28.68
CA ALA A 99 3.40 -13.62 -29.30
C ALA A 99 4.92 -13.46 -29.14
N PRO A 100 5.74 -13.92 -30.10
CA PRO A 100 7.18 -14.04 -29.91
C PRO A 100 7.87 -12.73 -29.55
N VAL A 101 8.62 -12.73 -28.44
CA VAL A 101 9.54 -11.65 -28.04
C VAL A 101 10.87 -12.28 -27.68
N SER A 102 11.96 -11.80 -28.29
CA SER A 102 13.31 -12.30 -28.02
C SER A 102 13.68 -12.10 -26.55
N PHE A 103 14.23 -13.15 -25.92
CA PHE A 103 14.76 -13.02 -24.57
C PHE A 103 15.98 -12.07 -24.59
N PRO A 104 16.07 -11.07 -23.70
CA PRO A 104 17.14 -10.07 -23.78
C PRO A 104 18.52 -10.68 -23.57
N SER A 105 19.45 -10.40 -24.48
CA SER A 105 20.82 -10.95 -24.44
C SER A 105 21.62 -10.52 -23.21
N ALA A 106 21.22 -9.44 -22.55
CA ALA A 106 21.81 -8.99 -21.28
C ALA A 106 21.58 -9.99 -20.13
N TYR A 107 20.56 -10.85 -20.25
CA TYR A 107 20.17 -11.85 -19.24
C TYR A 107 20.42 -13.28 -19.71
N SER A 108 20.93 -13.47 -20.92
CA SER A 108 21.29 -14.77 -21.50
C SER A 108 22.53 -15.35 -20.83
N ILE A 109 22.44 -15.68 -19.54
CA ILE A 109 23.28 -16.73 -18.95
C ILE A 109 22.83 -18.05 -19.57
N GLY A 110 23.76 -18.86 -20.07
CA GLY A 110 23.48 -19.97 -21.01
C GLY A 110 22.24 -20.80 -20.65
N GLU A 111 22.20 -21.35 -19.44
CA GLU A 111 21.12 -22.24 -18.96
C GLU A 111 19.72 -21.60 -19.00
N LEU A 112 19.59 -20.29 -18.73
CA LEU A 112 18.29 -19.60 -18.81
C LEU A 112 17.87 -19.29 -20.25
N SER A 113 18.82 -18.89 -21.09
CA SER A 113 18.55 -18.64 -22.50
C SER A 113 18.09 -19.91 -23.21
N ASP A 114 18.76 -21.03 -22.90
CA ASP A 114 18.43 -22.35 -23.41
C ASP A 114 17.06 -22.79 -22.88
N ALA A 115 16.78 -22.59 -21.58
CA ALA A 115 15.48 -22.93 -21.00
C ALA A 115 14.30 -22.16 -21.62
N VAL A 116 14.47 -20.88 -21.93
CA VAL A 116 13.42 -20.08 -22.59
C VAL A 116 13.21 -20.52 -24.05
N SER A 117 14.29 -20.90 -24.74
CA SER A 117 14.25 -21.42 -26.11
C SER A 117 13.59 -22.80 -26.18
N ASP A 118 14.06 -23.72 -25.34
CA ASP A 118 13.73 -25.15 -25.40
C ASP A 118 12.48 -25.48 -24.55
N GLY A 119 12.08 -24.56 -23.67
CA GLY A 119 10.91 -24.68 -22.80
C GLY A 119 11.15 -25.49 -21.52
N MET A 120 12.38 -25.97 -21.27
CA MET A 120 12.71 -26.76 -20.09
C MET A 120 14.12 -26.47 -19.55
N LEU A 121 14.26 -26.45 -18.22
CA LEU A 121 15.50 -26.35 -17.47
C LEU A 121 15.62 -27.57 -16.56
N GLU A 122 16.72 -28.31 -16.62
CA GLU A 122 17.00 -29.35 -15.62
C GLU A 122 17.70 -28.76 -14.40
N TYR A 123 17.23 -29.14 -13.21
CA TYR A 123 17.80 -28.68 -11.94
C TYR A 123 18.07 -29.85 -11.02
N SER A 124 19.30 -29.99 -10.51
CA SER A 124 19.63 -30.99 -9.49
C SER A 124 19.51 -30.41 -8.09
N ALA A 125 18.93 -31.16 -7.16
CA ALA A 125 18.82 -30.76 -5.76
C ALA A 125 20.18 -30.32 -5.20
N GLY A 126 20.22 -29.16 -4.53
CA GLY A 126 21.45 -28.55 -4.01
C GLY A 126 22.16 -27.58 -4.96
N ASP A 127 21.82 -27.57 -6.25
CA ASP A 127 22.36 -26.59 -7.20
C ASP A 127 21.77 -25.19 -6.92
N VAL A 128 22.36 -24.14 -7.51
CA VAL A 128 21.83 -22.77 -7.40
C VAL A 128 21.39 -22.29 -8.77
N LEU A 129 20.11 -21.92 -8.90
CA LEU A 129 19.56 -21.31 -10.10
C LEU A 129 19.54 -19.79 -9.92
N PHE A 130 20.22 -19.05 -10.79
CA PHE A 130 20.29 -17.60 -10.72
C PHE A 130 19.26 -16.96 -11.64
N LEU A 131 18.28 -16.25 -11.06
CA LEU A 131 17.32 -15.44 -11.81
C LEU A 131 17.75 -13.95 -11.80
N PRO A 132 17.76 -13.24 -12.95
CA PRO A 132 18.20 -11.85 -13.04
C PRO A 132 17.34 -10.90 -12.19
N SER A 133 17.96 -10.03 -11.40
CA SER A 133 17.27 -9.08 -10.51
C SER A 133 16.42 -8.03 -11.23
N GLU A 134 16.73 -7.79 -12.51
CA GLU A 134 16.00 -6.89 -13.40
C GLU A 134 14.66 -7.48 -13.85
N LEU A 135 14.52 -8.81 -13.80
CA LEU A 135 13.30 -9.52 -14.14
C LEU A 135 12.50 -9.86 -12.88
N GLU A 136 11.23 -10.14 -13.09
CA GLU A 136 10.35 -10.75 -12.11
C GLU A 136 10.13 -12.22 -12.47
N TYR A 137 9.97 -13.06 -11.46
CA TYR A 137 9.65 -14.47 -11.65
C TYR A 137 8.46 -14.92 -10.82
N SER A 138 7.74 -15.91 -11.32
CA SER A 138 6.70 -16.65 -10.60
C SER A 138 6.94 -18.14 -10.81
N LEU A 139 6.85 -18.92 -9.73
CA LEU A 139 6.94 -20.38 -9.78
C LEU A 139 5.57 -21.01 -9.48
N GLY A 140 5.38 -22.24 -9.95
CA GLY A 140 4.25 -23.07 -9.54
C GLY A 140 2.94 -22.78 -10.30
N GLY A 141 1.82 -22.87 -9.58
CA GLY A 141 0.47 -22.78 -10.13
C GLY A 141 -0.19 -21.40 -10.00
N LEU A 142 -1.32 -21.22 -10.69
CA LEU A 142 -2.10 -19.98 -10.69
C LEU A 142 -2.81 -19.70 -9.34
N PRO A 143 -3.06 -18.43 -8.96
CA PRO A 143 -2.69 -17.20 -9.68
C PRO A 143 -1.17 -17.02 -9.76
N GLU A 144 -0.63 -16.11 -10.57
CA GLU A 144 0.82 -15.87 -10.59
C GLU A 144 1.23 -15.06 -9.34
N SER A 145 2.40 -15.36 -8.77
CA SER A 145 2.97 -14.63 -7.62
C SER A 145 4.35 -14.12 -8.00
N PHE A 146 4.40 -12.92 -8.59
CA PHE A 146 5.65 -12.33 -9.05
C PHE A 146 6.49 -11.77 -7.91
N GLN A 147 7.80 -12.01 -8.02
CA GLN A 147 8.81 -11.49 -7.12
C GLN A 147 10.09 -11.18 -7.90
N LYS A 148 10.94 -10.29 -7.36
CA LYS A 148 12.19 -9.91 -8.01
C LYS A 148 13.14 -11.10 -8.14
N GLY A 149 13.79 -11.21 -9.30
CA GLY A 149 14.76 -12.25 -9.57
C GLY A 149 15.91 -12.28 -8.56
N ARG A 150 16.32 -13.49 -8.21
CA ARG A 150 17.35 -13.80 -7.23
C ARG A 150 17.93 -15.18 -7.47
N ALA A 151 19.00 -15.51 -6.74
CA ALA A 151 19.44 -16.89 -6.60
C ALA A 151 18.40 -17.70 -5.80
N ILE A 152 17.98 -18.84 -6.33
CA ILE A 152 17.10 -19.80 -5.68
C ILE A 152 17.71 -21.19 -5.65
N SER A 153 17.46 -21.91 -4.57
CA SER A 153 17.89 -23.30 -4.38
C SER A 153 17.04 -23.96 -3.31
N TYR A 154 17.18 -25.29 -3.18
CA TYR A 154 16.69 -26.06 -2.04
C TYR A 154 17.69 -27.18 -1.68
N GLY A 155 17.49 -27.85 -0.56
CA GLY A 155 18.44 -28.81 0.01
C GLY A 155 18.84 -29.96 -0.92
N ALA A 156 20.12 -30.35 -0.90
CA ALA A 156 20.67 -31.44 -1.73
C ALA A 156 20.11 -32.83 -1.39
N ASP A 157 19.57 -32.97 -0.19
CA ASP A 157 18.86 -34.14 0.33
C ASP A 157 17.41 -34.26 -0.19
N CYS A 158 16.91 -33.24 -0.90
CA CYS A 158 15.58 -33.30 -1.49
C CYS A 158 15.53 -34.33 -2.62
N ILE A 159 14.65 -35.33 -2.47
CA ILE A 159 14.49 -36.41 -3.47
C ILE A 159 13.17 -36.30 -4.26
N LEU A 160 12.48 -35.17 -4.14
CA LEU A 160 11.25 -34.89 -4.84
C LEU A 160 11.53 -34.44 -6.29
N SER A 161 11.08 -35.23 -7.26
CA SER A 161 11.14 -34.88 -8.69
C SER A 161 9.81 -34.27 -9.14
N ARG A 162 9.87 -33.10 -9.78
CA ARG A 162 8.70 -32.33 -10.20
C ARG A 162 8.96 -31.59 -11.50
N PHE A 163 7.86 -31.24 -12.16
CA PHE A 163 7.83 -30.21 -13.19
C PHE A 163 7.26 -28.93 -12.59
N ILE A 164 8.10 -27.94 -12.37
CA ILE A 164 7.73 -26.66 -11.76
C ILE A 164 7.64 -25.61 -12.87
N PRO A 165 6.45 -25.07 -13.19
CA PRO A 165 6.37 -23.94 -14.10
C PRO A 165 7.14 -22.74 -13.57
N CYS A 166 7.89 -22.09 -14.45
CA CYS A 166 8.58 -20.84 -14.19
C CYS A 166 8.15 -19.82 -15.24
N ILE A 167 7.78 -18.63 -14.78
CA ILE A 167 7.47 -17.48 -15.64
C ILE A 167 8.50 -16.41 -15.32
N LEU A 168 9.15 -15.87 -16.34
CA LEU A 168 9.97 -14.65 -16.27
C LEU A 168 9.24 -13.50 -16.96
N SER A 169 9.33 -12.31 -16.38
CA SER A 169 8.70 -11.09 -16.89
C SER A 169 9.63 -9.89 -16.78
N ASP A 170 9.65 -9.05 -17.81
CA ASP A 170 10.27 -7.71 -17.78
C ASP A 170 9.24 -6.60 -17.48
N GLY A 171 8.01 -6.99 -17.15
CA GLY A 171 6.86 -6.11 -16.96
C GLY A 171 5.99 -5.94 -18.21
N VAL A 172 6.45 -6.40 -19.39
CA VAL A 172 5.71 -6.33 -20.66
C VAL A 172 5.52 -7.72 -21.26
N ALA A 173 6.60 -8.46 -21.47
CA ALA A 173 6.59 -9.80 -22.04
C ALA A 173 6.71 -10.87 -20.95
N LYS A 174 6.11 -12.05 -21.18
CA LYS A 174 6.20 -13.20 -20.26
C LYS A 174 6.78 -14.41 -20.97
N TRP A 175 7.96 -14.87 -20.53
CA TRP A 175 8.56 -16.11 -21.00
C TRP A 175 8.26 -17.22 -20.00
N ARG A 176 7.76 -18.36 -20.48
CA ARG A 176 7.38 -19.50 -19.64
C ARG A 176 8.13 -20.76 -20.03
N PHE A 177 8.74 -21.40 -19.05
CA PHE A 177 9.44 -22.67 -19.21
C PHE A 177 9.23 -23.56 -17.97
N ILE A 178 9.70 -24.80 -18.03
CA ILE A 178 9.50 -25.79 -16.97
C ILE A 178 10.83 -26.11 -16.31
N ILE A 179 10.91 -25.95 -14.99
CA ILE A 179 12.04 -26.45 -14.21
C ILE A 179 11.74 -27.89 -13.84
N LYS A 180 12.50 -28.83 -14.41
CA LYS A 180 12.45 -30.24 -14.10
C LYS A 180 13.45 -30.56 -13.00
N THR A 181 12.95 -30.87 -11.81
CA THR A 181 13.79 -31.14 -10.65
C THR A 181 14.19 -32.61 -10.54
N LYS A 182 15.46 -32.86 -10.20
CA LYS A 182 16.00 -34.21 -9.95
C LYS A 182 16.78 -34.27 -8.62
N PRO A 183 16.76 -35.40 -7.91
CA PRO A 183 17.58 -35.59 -6.71
C PRO A 183 19.07 -35.47 -7.01
N SER A 184 19.86 -35.06 -6.02
CA SER A 184 21.31 -35.15 -6.11
C SER A 184 21.74 -36.62 -6.01
N LEU A 185 22.38 -37.13 -7.05
CA LEU A 185 22.80 -38.54 -7.08
C LEU A 185 24.12 -38.71 -6.33
N SER A 186 24.06 -39.17 -5.08
CA SER A 186 25.24 -39.60 -4.32
C SER A 186 25.01 -41.00 -3.72
N GLY A 187 25.99 -41.90 -3.87
CA GLY A 187 25.95 -43.26 -3.31
C GLY A 187 24.93 -44.21 -3.96
N SER A 188 25.16 -44.63 -5.21
CA SER A 188 24.30 -45.63 -5.86
C SER A 188 24.55 -47.03 -5.29
N PHE A 189 23.57 -47.57 -4.58
CA PHE A 189 23.53 -48.98 -4.22
C PHE A 189 22.75 -49.75 -5.29
N ALA A 190 23.37 -50.75 -5.90
CA ALA A 190 22.65 -51.66 -6.80
C ALA A 190 21.63 -52.46 -5.99
N VAL A 191 20.43 -52.65 -6.56
CA VAL A 191 19.42 -53.56 -6.02
C VAL A 191 20.04 -54.96 -5.94
N ARG A 192 19.92 -55.61 -4.79
CA ARG A 192 20.48 -56.94 -4.56
C ARG A 192 19.60 -57.97 -5.25
N ASP A 193 20.18 -58.76 -6.14
CA ASP A 193 19.50 -59.88 -6.75
C ASP A 193 19.28 -60.99 -5.72
N VAL A 194 18.02 -61.39 -5.55
CA VAL A 194 17.60 -62.43 -4.61
C VAL A 194 16.58 -63.33 -5.32
N PRO A 195 16.57 -64.64 -5.02
CA PRO A 195 15.69 -65.60 -5.71
C PRO A 195 14.23 -65.56 -5.19
N PHE A 196 13.77 -64.39 -4.77
CA PHE A 196 12.43 -64.13 -4.28
C PHE A 196 12.03 -62.67 -4.53
N LYS A 197 10.74 -62.38 -4.51
CA LYS A 197 10.16 -61.05 -4.65
C LYS A 197 9.17 -60.77 -3.53
N ILE A 198 9.24 -59.57 -2.97
CA ILE A 198 8.24 -59.01 -2.07
C ILE A 198 7.38 -58.04 -2.87
N THR A 199 6.07 -58.08 -2.70
CA THR A 199 5.12 -57.25 -3.47
C THR A 199 4.48 -56.17 -2.62
N ASP A 200 3.90 -56.54 -1.47
CA ASP A 200 3.18 -55.59 -0.61
C ASP A 200 3.58 -55.72 0.87
N TRP A 201 4.88 -55.66 1.17
CA TRP A 201 5.47 -55.87 2.50
C TRP A 201 5.39 -57.29 3.05
N ASP A 202 4.20 -57.89 3.03
CA ASP A 202 3.90 -59.19 3.64
C ASP A 202 3.99 -60.36 2.66
N THR A 203 3.80 -60.10 1.36
CA THR A 203 3.64 -61.16 0.37
C THR A 203 4.97 -61.46 -0.33
N LEU A 204 5.53 -62.63 0.00
CA LEU A 204 6.74 -63.20 -0.56
C LEU A 204 6.39 -64.20 -1.67
N SER A 205 7.13 -64.16 -2.79
CA SER A 205 7.04 -65.16 -3.87
C SER A 205 8.44 -65.58 -4.30
N PHE A 206 8.62 -66.84 -4.68
CA PHE A 206 9.91 -67.36 -5.13
C PHE A 206 10.04 -67.27 -6.66
N THR A 207 11.24 -66.97 -7.16
CA THR A 207 11.44 -66.66 -8.59
C THR A 207 12.19 -67.74 -9.36
N SER A 208 12.61 -68.83 -8.70
CA SER A 208 13.40 -69.90 -9.32
C SER A 208 12.91 -71.29 -8.96
N ASP A 209 12.55 -72.07 -9.98
CA ASP A 209 12.21 -73.49 -9.87
C ASP A 209 13.44 -74.39 -9.64
N ALA A 210 14.66 -73.84 -9.75
CA ALA A 210 15.92 -74.57 -9.54
C ALA A 210 16.37 -74.59 -8.07
N LEU A 211 15.64 -73.92 -7.18
CA LEU A 211 15.96 -73.77 -5.77
C LEU A 211 14.87 -74.37 -4.88
N ILE A 212 15.26 -74.75 -3.67
CA ILE A 212 14.35 -75.00 -2.55
C ILE A 212 14.54 -73.92 -1.50
N TYR A 213 13.46 -73.60 -0.80
CA TYR A 213 13.39 -72.45 0.10
C TYR A 213 12.91 -72.88 1.48
N ARG A 214 13.38 -72.19 2.51
CA ARG A 214 12.91 -72.34 3.89
C ARG A 214 12.77 -70.97 4.52
N ILE A 215 11.68 -70.75 5.24
CA ILE A 215 11.46 -69.52 6.02
C ILE A 215 11.56 -69.92 7.50
N ASP A 216 12.41 -69.25 8.25
CA ASP A 216 12.70 -69.52 9.66
C ASP A 216 13.01 -71.02 9.90
N ASP A 217 12.26 -71.66 10.81
CA ASP A 217 12.39 -73.06 11.19
C ASP A 217 11.45 -74.00 10.42
N ALA A 218 10.82 -73.53 9.33
CA ALA A 218 9.90 -74.33 8.52
C ALA A 218 10.62 -75.45 7.72
N TYR A 219 9.84 -76.29 7.05
CA TYR A 219 10.38 -77.29 6.13
C TYR A 219 10.78 -76.66 4.79
N TRP A 220 11.73 -77.29 4.09
CA TRP A 220 12.13 -76.89 2.74
C TRP A 220 10.99 -77.15 1.74
N VAL A 221 10.65 -76.13 0.93
CA VAL A 221 9.60 -76.17 -0.10
C VAL A 221 10.13 -75.80 -1.49
N SER A 222 9.47 -76.27 -2.55
CA SER A 222 9.74 -75.87 -3.92
C SER A 222 8.93 -74.62 -4.31
N GLY A 223 9.54 -73.73 -5.11
CA GLY A 223 9.19 -72.31 -5.18
C GLY A 223 8.00 -71.87 -6.03
N LYS A 224 6.80 -72.45 -5.88
CA LYS A 224 5.62 -72.04 -6.68
C LYS A 224 4.51 -71.31 -5.94
N GLU A 225 4.53 -71.28 -4.61
CA GLU A 225 3.47 -70.67 -3.81
C GLU A 225 3.93 -69.33 -3.21
N SER A 226 3.01 -68.36 -3.19
CA SER A 226 3.20 -67.11 -2.45
C SER A 226 2.94 -67.34 -0.97
N VAL A 227 3.76 -66.73 -0.11
CA VAL A 227 3.67 -66.83 1.34
C VAL A 227 3.38 -65.45 1.92
N VAL A 228 2.38 -65.36 2.79
CA VAL A 228 2.09 -64.14 3.57
C VAL A 228 2.85 -64.20 4.88
N LEU A 229 3.62 -63.17 5.18
CA LEU A 229 4.50 -63.05 6.34
C LEU A 229 3.94 -62.06 7.37
N ASP A 230 4.13 -62.34 8.65
CA ASP A 230 3.85 -61.39 9.73
C ASP A 230 5.05 -60.43 9.90
N ARG A 231 4.98 -59.27 9.25
CA ARG A 231 6.06 -58.26 9.27
C ARG A 231 6.13 -57.46 10.57
N THR A 232 5.52 -57.91 11.67
CA THR A 232 5.77 -57.38 13.03
C THR A 232 7.03 -57.96 13.67
N VAL A 233 7.52 -59.09 13.16
CA VAL A 233 8.74 -59.78 13.61
C VAL A 233 9.70 -59.98 12.42
N PRO A 234 11.00 -60.18 12.68
CA PRO A 234 11.94 -60.54 11.61
C PRO A 234 11.70 -61.98 11.13
N HIS A 235 11.92 -62.21 9.84
CA HIS A 235 11.88 -63.54 9.20
C HIS A 235 13.17 -63.79 8.42
N THR A 236 13.76 -64.97 8.50
CA THR A 236 14.96 -65.34 7.71
C THR A 236 14.59 -66.32 6.61
N ILE A 237 14.85 -65.92 5.37
CA ILE A 237 14.69 -66.77 4.19
C ILE A 237 16.02 -67.46 3.91
N PHE A 238 15.99 -68.78 3.77
CA PHE A 238 17.10 -69.61 3.36
C PHE A 238 16.82 -70.22 1.98
N TRP A 239 17.84 -70.34 1.13
CA TRP A 239 17.72 -71.03 -0.16
C TRP A 239 18.98 -71.83 -0.50
N GLN A 240 18.78 -72.91 -1.25
CA GLN A 240 19.84 -73.77 -1.80
C GLN A 240 19.37 -74.48 -3.07
N SER A 241 20.31 -75.10 -3.79
CA SER A 241 20.01 -75.91 -4.98
C SER A 241 19.01 -77.05 -4.68
N VAL A 242 18.06 -77.26 -5.60
CA VAL A 242 17.09 -78.37 -5.54
C VAL A 242 17.76 -79.75 -5.59
N ALA A 243 18.98 -79.85 -6.16
CA ALA A 243 19.82 -81.04 -6.07
C ALA A 243 20.42 -81.17 -4.66
N PHE A 244 19.59 -81.57 -3.70
CA PHE A 244 19.95 -81.66 -2.29
C PHE A 244 21.18 -82.56 -2.06
N ALA A 245 22.28 -81.97 -1.59
CA ALA A 245 23.45 -82.66 -1.07
C ALA A 245 23.85 -82.04 0.28
N PRO A 246 24.32 -82.82 1.28
CA PRO A 246 24.66 -82.31 2.61
C PRO A 246 25.74 -81.21 2.64
N ALA A 247 26.49 -81.03 1.55
CA ALA A 247 27.56 -80.06 1.39
C ALA A 247 27.15 -78.80 0.60
N ASN A 248 25.88 -78.67 0.20
CA ASN A 248 25.44 -77.50 -0.56
C ASN A 248 25.52 -76.23 0.31
N PRO A 249 26.06 -75.13 -0.20
CA PRO A 249 26.04 -73.86 0.51
C PRO A 249 24.60 -73.36 0.65
N VAL A 250 24.18 -73.07 1.88
CA VAL A 250 22.87 -72.45 2.16
C VAL A 250 23.07 -70.94 2.21
N SER A 251 22.36 -70.23 1.34
CA SER A 251 22.31 -68.76 1.36
C SER A 251 21.14 -68.29 2.24
N SER A 252 21.25 -67.08 2.78
CA SER A 252 20.17 -66.51 3.61
C SER A 252 20.00 -65.00 3.44
N PHE A 253 18.79 -64.52 3.75
CA PHE A 253 18.44 -63.12 3.85
C PHE A 253 17.44 -62.92 4.99
N THR A 254 17.73 -62.00 5.90
CA THR A 254 16.81 -61.65 7.00
C THR A 254 15.98 -60.44 6.59
N LEU A 255 14.67 -60.63 6.60
CA LEU A 255 13.68 -59.58 6.46
C LEU A 255 13.37 -59.00 7.85
N PRO A 256 13.72 -57.74 8.15
CA PRO A 256 13.40 -57.09 9.42
C PRO A 256 11.90 -56.79 9.53
N PRO A 257 11.35 -56.45 10.71
CA PRO A 257 9.99 -55.91 10.81
C PRO A 257 9.77 -54.68 9.92
N LYS A 258 8.52 -54.39 9.55
CA LYS A 258 8.16 -53.16 8.83
C LYS A 258 8.63 -51.94 9.64
N PRO A 259 9.39 -51.00 9.04
CA PRO A 259 9.93 -49.87 9.78
C PRO A 259 8.83 -48.87 10.14
N GLU A 260 9.02 -48.19 11.27
CA GLU A 260 8.31 -46.95 11.56
C GLU A 260 8.99 -45.81 10.81
N ALA A 261 8.19 -44.96 10.15
CA ALA A 261 8.72 -43.77 9.49
C ALA A 261 8.70 -42.57 10.46
N LEU A 262 9.78 -41.81 10.42
CA LEU A 262 9.95 -40.58 11.19
C LEU A 262 9.91 -39.41 10.21
N ALA A 263 8.97 -38.50 10.42
CA ALA A 263 8.86 -37.27 9.64
C ALA A 263 9.17 -36.08 10.56
N GLU A 264 10.19 -35.31 10.19
CA GLU A 264 10.59 -34.10 10.90
C GLU A 264 10.38 -32.90 9.98
N ARG A 265 9.66 -31.88 10.46
CA ARG A 265 9.58 -30.58 9.80
C ARG A 265 10.68 -29.68 10.35
N ARG A 266 11.56 -29.23 9.47
CA ARG A 266 12.68 -28.33 9.79
C ARG A 266 12.18 -26.88 9.95
N GLU A 267 13.01 -26.03 10.55
CA GLU A 267 12.69 -24.61 10.78
C GLU A 267 12.42 -23.83 9.47
N ASP A 268 13.04 -24.25 8.37
CA ASP A 268 12.87 -23.66 7.03
C ASP A 268 11.64 -24.18 6.27
N GLY A 269 10.77 -24.93 6.96
CA GLY A 269 9.53 -25.50 6.43
C GLY A 269 9.71 -26.81 5.64
N SER A 270 10.94 -27.19 5.28
CA SER A 270 11.23 -28.45 4.59
C SER A 270 10.99 -29.65 5.50
N ILE A 271 10.83 -30.83 4.91
CA ILE A 271 10.54 -32.07 5.64
C ILE A 271 11.67 -33.08 5.41
N SER A 272 12.16 -33.67 6.49
CA SER A 272 13.08 -34.81 6.46
C SER A 272 12.33 -36.08 6.81
N LEU A 273 12.42 -37.10 5.96
CA LEU A 273 11.87 -38.42 6.23
C LEU A 273 13.00 -39.42 6.46
N ALA A 274 12.90 -40.19 7.53
CA ALA A 274 13.81 -41.28 7.86
C ALA A 274 13.03 -42.54 8.26
N LEU A 275 13.66 -43.70 8.13
CA LEU A 275 13.08 -44.98 8.57
C LEU A 275 13.81 -45.48 9.81
N ARG A 276 13.06 -45.94 10.82
CA ARG A 276 13.67 -46.49 12.04
C ARG A 276 14.31 -47.85 11.74
N GLY A 277 15.61 -47.96 12.01
CA GLY A 277 16.42 -49.17 11.87
C GLY A 277 17.48 -49.04 10.78
N GLU A 278 18.70 -49.52 11.06
CA GLU A 278 19.79 -49.49 10.08
C GLU A 278 19.51 -50.38 8.87
N GLY A 279 19.91 -49.94 7.67
CA GLY A 279 19.80 -50.72 6.43
C GLY A 279 18.57 -50.42 5.57
N PHE A 280 17.56 -49.72 6.11
CA PHE A 280 16.42 -49.23 5.33
C PHE A 280 16.78 -48.01 4.49
N ARG A 281 16.27 -47.96 3.26
CA ARG A 281 16.50 -46.87 2.30
C ARG A 281 15.26 -46.59 1.45
N PHE A 282 15.10 -45.33 1.06
CA PHE A 282 14.12 -44.88 0.07
C PHE A 282 14.66 -45.09 -1.34
N GLY A 283 13.90 -45.75 -2.20
CA GLY A 283 14.25 -46.00 -3.58
C GLY A 283 13.60 -44.99 -4.52
N LYS A 284 14.41 -44.41 -5.42
CA LYS A 284 13.94 -43.60 -6.55
C LYS A 284 14.37 -44.25 -7.86
N LYS A 285 13.41 -44.58 -8.72
CA LYS A 285 13.71 -45.09 -10.06
C LYS A 285 14.36 -44.00 -10.91
N LEU A 286 15.39 -44.38 -11.66
CA LEU A 286 16.01 -43.53 -12.68
C LEU A 286 15.07 -43.39 -13.88
N GLU A 287 15.11 -42.23 -14.52
CA GLU A 287 14.20 -41.90 -15.63
C GLU A 287 14.43 -42.74 -16.88
N ASN A 288 15.65 -43.24 -17.10
CA ASN A 288 15.97 -44.16 -18.19
C ASN A 288 15.45 -45.59 -17.95
N GLY A 289 14.85 -45.87 -16.78
CA GLY A 289 14.37 -47.19 -16.39
C GLY A 289 15.46 -48.21 -16.06
N GLU A 290 16.75 -47.84 -16.09
CA GLU A 290 17.88 -48.75 -15.94
C GLU A 290 18.38 -48.91 -14.49
N GLY A 291 17.59 -48.50 -13.49
CA GLY A 291 17.99 -48.70 -12.09
C GLY A 291 17.16 -47.95 -11.07
N THR A 292 17.44 -48.23 -9.79
CA THR A 292 16.89 -47.51 -8.63
C THR A 292 18.05 -47.03 -7.77
N VAL A 293 18.02 -45.75 -7.40
CA VAL A 293 18.98 -45.14 -6.47
C VAL A 293 18.37 -45.16 -5.08
N LEU A 294 19.18 -45.51 -4.08
CA LEU A 294 18.74 -45.67 -2.70
C LEU A 294 19.28 -44.54 -1.83
N PHE A 295 18.39 -43.93 -1.04
CA PHE A 295 18.68 -42.81 -0.15
C PHE A 295 18.38 -43.21 1.30
N GLU A 296 19.27 -42.87 2.22
CA GLU A 296 19.07 -43.18 3.65
C GLU A 296 18.00 -42.28 4.28
N GLU A 297 17.95 -41.02 3.84
CA GLU A 297 16.93 -40.04 4.20
C GLU A 297 16.28 -39.47 2.94
N ALA A 298 15.04 -39.02 3.08
CA ALA A 298 14.29 -38.39 2.00
C ALA A 298 13.88 -36.98 2.41
N GLY A 299 14.61 -35.99 1.90
CA GLY A 299 14.22 -34.59 2.00
C GLY A 299 13.06 -34.27 1.05
N ILE A 300 12.16 -33.42 1.49
CA ILE A 300 11.08 -32.84 0.71
C ILE A 300 11.16 -31.32 0.89
N ASP A 301 11.45 -30.62 -0.20
CA ASP A 301 11.59 -29.18 -0.22
C ASP A 301 11.17 -28.60 -1.58
N THR A 302 11.08 -27.27 -1.68
CA THR A 302 10.89 -26.53 -2.94
C THR A 302 11.61 -25.18 -2.95
N PHE A 303 11.59 -24.49 -4.10
CA PHE A 303 12.19 -23.18 -4.28
C PHE A 303 11.47 -22.08 -3.50
N PHE A 304 12.20 -21.02 -3.15
CA PHE A 304 11.61 -19.76 -2.71
C PHE A 304 10.68 -19.19 -3.80
N GLY A 305 9.42 -18.94 -3.45
CA GLY A 305 8.35 -18.53 -4.37
C GLY A 305 7.46 -19.67 -4.89
N ASP A 306 7.71 -20.92 -4.53
CA ASP A 306 6.88 -22.08 -4.89
C ASP A 306 6.17 -22.70 -3.67
N GLU A 307 5.12 -23.46 -3.94
CA GLU A 307 4.40 -24.27 -2.95
C GLU A 307 4.15 -25.68 -3.47
N VAL A 308 4.14 -26.66 -2.57
CA VAL A 308 3.85 -28.05 -2.92
C VAL A 308 3.19 -28.81 -1.78
N SER A 309 2.15 -29.55 -2.11
CA SER A 309 1.49 -30.49 -1.21
C SER A 309 1.10 -31.76 -1.95
N GLY A 310 0.96 -32.87 -1.21
CA GLY A 310 0.57 -34.15 -1.77
C GLY A 310 0.94 -35.32 -0.88
N ALA A 311 1.01 -36.49 -1.49
CA ALA A 311 1.53 -37.71 -0.87
C ALA A 311 2.85 -38.08 -1.55
N PHE A 312 3.91 -38.25 -0.76
CA PHE A 312 5.20 -38.73 -1.21
C PHE A 312 5.19 -40.25 -1.15
N ASP A 313 5.02 -40.88 -2.31
CA ASP A 313 5.08 -42.33 -2.45
C ASP A 313 6.51 -42.79 -2.70
N ALA A 314 7.04 -43.63 -1.81
CA ALA A 314 8.39 -44.14 -1.87
C ALA A 314 8.43 -45.67 -1.82
N ASP A 315 9.19 -46.24 -2.75
CA ASP A 315 9.55 -47.66 -2.74
C ASP A 315 10.64 -47.87 -1.66
N ILE A 316 10.46 -48.80 -0.73
CA ILE A 316 11.38 -49.01 0.39
C ILE A 316 12.22 -50.25 0.18
N TYR A 317 13.50 -50.15 0.51
CA TYR A 317 14.49 -51.20 0.40
C TYR A 317 15.14 -51.46 1.76
N TYR A 318 15.47 -52.71 2.04
CA TYR A 318 16.30 -53.10 3.18
C TYR A 318 17.48 -53.91 2.65
N ASP A 319 18.71 -53.54 2.97
CA ASP A 319 19.93 -54.17 2.43
C ASP A 319 19.87 -54.38 0.91
N SER A 320 19.38 -53.35 0.22
CA SER A 320 19.15 -53.29 -1.23
C SER A 320 18.13 -54.27 -1.80
N VAL A 321 17.30 -54.94 -0.97
CA VAL A 321 16.17 -55.77 -1.40
C VAL A 321 14.87 -55.01 -1.21
N TYR A 322 14.05 -54.92 -2.26
CA TYR A 322 12.74 -54.26 -2.23
C TYR A 322 11.83 -54.89 -1.17
N GLN A 323 11.17 -54.04 -0.37
CA GLN A 323 10.27 -54.45 0.70
C GLN A 323 8.81 -54.12 0.39
N GLY A 324 8.54 -52.95 -0.18
CA GLY A 324 7.18 -52.46 -0.44
C GLY A 324 7.13 -50.95 -0.51
N ARG A 325 5.97 -50.39 -0.82
CA ARG A 325 5.75 -48.93 -0.89
C ARG A 325 5.24 -48.35 0.42
N LEU A 326 5.64 -47.13 0.75
CA LEU A 326 5.05 -46.28 1.80
C LEU A 326 4.64 -44.94 1.21
N SER A 327 3.62 -44.31 1.80
CA SER A 327 3.07 -43.03 1.36
C SER A 327 3.04 -42.04 2.52
N PHE A 328 3.54 -40.83 2.30
CA PHE A 328 3.69 -39.80 3.34
C PHE A 328 3.02 -38.49 2.92
N PRO A 329 2.01 -37.99 3.66
CA PRO A 329 1.44 -36.69 3.35
C PRO A 329 2.47 -35.60 3.63
N TYR A 330 2.58 -34.61 2.75
CA TYR A 330 3.50 -33.50 2.92
C TYR A 330 2.89 -32.18 2.43
N THR A 331 3.41 -31.08 2.98
CA THR A 331 3.12 -29.72 2.52
C THR A 331 4.32 -28.86 2.84
N VAL A 332 4.91 -28.23 1.82
CA VAL A 332 6.00 -27.26 1.92
C VAL A 332 5.57 -26.03 1.13
N ASP A 333 5.49 -24.91 1.82
CA ASP A 333 5.01 -23.66 1.26
C ASP A 333 6.05 -22.57 1.47
N ARG A 334 6.66 -22.13 0.37
CA ARG A 334 7.62 -21.03 0.31
C ARG A 334 7.12 -19.90 -0.57
N ARG A 335 5.83 -19.89 -0.86
CA ARG A 335 5.17 -18.91 -1.70
C ARG A 335 4.81 -17.70 -0.83
N SER A 336 5.11 -16.50 -1.31
CA SER A 336 4.74 -15.30 -0.57
C SER A 336 3.22 -15.05 -0.72
N PRO A 337 2.54 -14.59 0.34
CA PRO A 337 1.15 -14.16 0.24
C PRO A 337 1.02 -12.90 -0.62
N SER A 338 -0.21 -12.57 -0.98
CA SER A 338 -0.49 -11.37 -1.79
C SER A 338 -0.10 -10.09 -1.05
N VAL A 339 0.53 -9.15 -1.76
CA VAL A 339 0.86 -7.83 -1.20
C VAL A 339 -0.44 -7.11 -0.82
N PRO A 340 -0.59 -6.61 0.41
CA PRO A 340 -1.79 -5.89 0.81
C PRO A 340 -1.91 -4.55 0.09
N THR A 341 -3.14 -4.09 -0.10
CA THR A 341 -3.44 -2.81 -0.73
C THR A 341 -4.01 -1.82 0.28
N PHE A 342 -3.60 -0.56 0.17
CA PHE A 342 -4.14 0.52 1.00
C PHE A 342 -5.47 1.01 0.44
N VAL A 343 -6.46 1.13 1.31
CA VAL A 343 -7.76 1.75 1.03
C VAL A 343 -7.82 3.05 1.84
N SER A 344 -7.76 4.19 1.15
CA SER A 344 -7.66 5.51 1.76
C SER A 344 -8.86 6.39 1.42
N SER A 345 -9.29 7.22 2.37
CA SER A 345 -10.25 8.29 2.10
C SER A 345 -9.63 9.51 1.40
N ALA A 346 -8.30 9.62 1.37
CA ALA A 346 -7.60 10.68 0.65
C ALA A 346 -7.60 10.43 -0.86
N LYS A 347 -7.95 11.45 -1.64
CA LYS A 347 -7.97 11.37 -3.11
C LYS A 347 -6.59 11.56 -3.76
N SER A 348 -5.63 12.08 -3.00
CA SER A 348 -4.27 12.33 -3.45
C SER A 348 -3.31 12.27 -2.25
N PHE A 349 -2.02 12.45 -2.52
CA PHE A 349 -0.98 12.56 -1.50
C PHE A 349 -1.25 13.65 -0.46
N TYR A 350 -2.03 14.67 -0.81
CA TYR A 350 -2.31 15.80 0.07
C TYR A 350 -3.77 15.78 0.54
N SER A 351 -3.99 15.95 1.84
CA SER A 351 -5.34 15.96 2.43
C SER A 351 -5.59 17.21 3.28
N ARG A 352 -6.78 17.80 3.06
CA ARG A 352 -7.35 18.89 3.87
C ARG A 352 -8.15 18.41 5.08
N LYS A 353 -8.28 17.09 5.23
CA LYS A 353 -9.08 16.43 6.26
C LYS A 353 -8.28 15.29 6.89
N ALA A 354 -8.74 14.83 8.04
CA ALA A 354 -8.26 13.57 8.59
C ALA A 354 -8.46 12.44 7.56
N VAL A 355 -7.54 11.49 7.53
CA VAL A 355 -7.51 10.41 6.54
C VAL A 355 -7.84 9.11 7.24
N GLU A 356 -8.91 8.46 6.78
CA GLU A 356 -9.25 7.11 7.18
C GLU A 356 -8.47 6.15 6.30
N LEU A 357 -7.67 5.28 6.92
CA LEU A 357 -6.82 4.33 6.22
C LEU A 357 -7.14 2.90 6.68
N SER A 358 -7.32 2.01 5.72
CA SER A 358 -7.52 0.58 5.91
C SER A 358 -6.60 -0.21 4.99
N LEU A 359 -6.45 -1.50 5.27
CA LEU A 359 -5.78 -2.47 4.40
C LEU A 359 -6.79 -3.49 3.86
N ALA A 360 -6.54 -3.96 2.63
CA ALA A 360 -7.20 -5.11 2.04
C ALA A 360 -6.15 -6.17 1.64
N GLY A 361 -6.44 -7.44 1.93
CA GLY A 361 -5.59 -8.59 1.63
C GLY A 361 -6.34 -9.69 0.89
N ASP A 362 -5.73 -10.87 0.79
CA ASP A 362 -6.30 -12.06 0.14
C ASP A 362 -7.38 -12.79 0.96
N GLY A 363 -7.51 -12.45 2.25
CA GLY A 363 -8.50 -13.02 3.18
C GLY A 363 -8.02 -14.26 3.95
N GLU A 364 -6.85 -14.81 3.59
CA GLU A 364 -6.25 -15.97 4.27
C GLU A 364 -5.01 -15.59 5.10
N SER A 365 -4.36 -14.48 4.72
CA SER A 365 -3.14 -13.98 5.35
C SER A 365 -3.42 -12.92 6.43
N ASP A 366 -2.63 -12.95 7.50
CA ASP A 366 -2.63 -11.92 8.53
C ASP A 366 -1.94 -10.66 8.01
N LEU A 367 -2.54 -9.48 8.26
CA LEU A 367 -2.01 -8.20 7.81
C LEU A 367 -1.24 -7.50 8.92
N PHE A 368 -0.13 -6.87 8.58
CA PHE A 368 0.71 -6.11 9.48
C PHE A 368 0.95 -4.71 8.94
N VAL A 369 0.92 -3.71 9.81
CA VAL A 369 1.09 -2.30 9.46
C VAL A 369 2.07 -1.63 10.40
N ALA A 370 2.92 -0.75 9.87
CA ALA A 370 3.76 0.16 10.61
C ALA A 370 3.42 1.58 10.17
N VAL A 371 3.16 2.47 11.13
CA VAL A 371 2.87 3.89 10.90
C VAL A 371 4.03 4.68 11.49
N SER A 372 4.59 5.63 10.76
CA SER A 372 5.62 6.52 11.31
C SER A 372 5.05 7.41 12.41
N ASN A 373 5.91 7.85 13.34
CA ASN A 373 5.58 9.02 14.15
C ASN A 373 5.19 10.22 13.24
N PRO A 374 4.23 11.06 13.67
CA PRO A 374 3.81 12.23 12.90
C PRO A 374 4.98 13.20 12.72
N VAL A 375 5.31 13.51 11.48
CA VAL A 375 6.36 14.48 11.16
C VAL A 375 5.71 15.84 10.95
N MET A 376 5.83 16.70 11.97
CA MET A 376 5.34 18.08 11.92
C MET A 376 6.20 18.91 10.97
N LEU A 377 5.57 19.56 9.99
CA LEU A 377 6.25 20.42 9.02
C LEU A 377 5.87 21.88 9.28
N SER A 378 6.85 22.67 9.69
CA SER A 378 6.68 24.11 9.87
C SER A 378 6.96 24.87 8.57
N GLY A 379 6.14 25.89 8.27
CA GLY A 379 6.35 26.80 7.15
C GLY A 379 5.73 26.35 5.83
N THR A 380 6.08 27.04 4.76
CA THR A 380 5.58 26.76 3.40
C THR A 380 6.19 25.49 2.83
N MET A 381 5.37 24.46 2.57
CA MET A 381 5.79 23.21 1.94
C MET A 381 5.27 23.09 0.51
N THR A 382 6.17 22.76 -0.41
CA THR A 382 5.81 22.33 -1.77
C THR A 382 5.60 20.81 -1.82
N LYS A 383 4.97 20.31 -2.88
CA LYS A 383 4.86 18.88 -3.18
C LYS A 383 6.24 18.24 -3.34
N ALA A 384 7.23 18.98 -3.86
CA ALA A 384 8.61 18.50 -3.99
C ALA A 384 9.29 18.31 -2.62
N ASP A 385 9.12 19.29 -1.71
CA ASP A 385 9.65 19.19 -0.35
C ASP A 385 9.04 17.99 0.38
N ALA A 386 7.73 17.81 0.26
CA ALA A 386 7.03 16.69 0.88
C ALA A 386 7.41 15.34 0.26
N ALA A 387 7.63 15.26 -1.05
CA ALA A 387 8.09 14.04 -1.72
C ALA A 387 9.51 13.62 -1.26
N SER A 388 10.36 14.58 -0.90
CA SER A 388 11.71 14.28 -0.39
C SER A 388 11.69 13.49 0.93
N LEU A 389 10.59 13.57 1.70
CA LEU A 389 10.44 12.86 2.97
C LEU A 389 10.28 11.35 2.80
N PHE A 390 9.83 10.88 1.63
CA PHE A 390 9.59 9.47 1.38
C PHE A 390 10.80 8.57 1.68
N ASN A 391 12.00 9.03 1.33
CA ASN A 391 13.24 8.28 1.52
C ASN A 391 13.84 8.45 2.92
N VAL A 392 13.43 9.47 3.66
CA VAL A 392 14.03 9.85 4.95
C VAL A 392 13.21 9.32 6.11
N VAL A 393 11.89 9.40 6.02
CA VAL A 393 10.98 8.94 7.07
C VAL A 393 10.93 7.42 7.06
N GLN A 394 11.04 6.83 8.23
CA GLN A 394 10.91 5.40 8.46
C GLN A 394 9.60 5.14 9.17
N ALA A 395 8.91 4.08 8.77
CA ALA A 395 7.77 3.57 9.53
C ALA A 395 8.29 2.96 10.85
N ASP A 396 7.46 2.97 11.90
CA ASP A 396 7.82 2.39 13.19
C ASP A 396 7.81 0.85 13.15
N SER A 397 7.59 0.20 14.30
CA SER A 397 7.49 -1.26 14.39
C SER A 397 6.16 -1.76 13.81
N PHE A 398 6.21 -2.87 13.08
CA PHE A 398 5.02 -3.51 12.53
C PHE A 398 4.16 -4.14 13.64
N LEU A 399 2.86 -3.84 13.59
CA LEU A 399 1.84 -4.39 14.46
C LEU A 399 0.75 -5.09 13.63
N PRO A 400 0.05 -6.10 14.18
CA PRO A 400 -1.11 -6.70 13.51
C PRO A 400 -2.17 -5.65 13.18
N PHE A 401 -2.60 -5.60 11.93
CA PHE A 401 -3.70 -4.76 11.49
C PHE A 401 -5.02 -5.45 11.80
N THR A 402 -5.81 -4.84 12.68
CA THR A 402 -7.09 -5.42 13.16
C THR A 402 -8.29 -4.56 12.81
N VAL A 403 -8.10 -3.24 12.72
CA VAL A 403 -9.14 -2.26 12.39
C VAL A 403 -8.55 -1.09 11.60
N PRO A 404 -9.36 -0.42 10.75
CA PRO A 404 -8.99 0.85 10.15
C PRO A 404 -8.60 1.89 11.21
N PHE A 405 -7.73 2.82 10.84
CA PHE A 405 -7.30 3.90 11.72
C PHE A 405 -7.35 5.26 11.03
N VAL A 406 -7.38 6.32 11.85
CA VAL A 406 -7.46 7.71 11.38
C VAL A 406 -6.10 8.37 11.56
N LEU A 407 -5.56 8.88 10.46
CA LEU A 407 -4.40 9.75 10.45
C LEU A 407 -4.88 11.19 10.53
N ASP A 408 -4.27 11.98 11.41
CA ASP A 408 -4.69 13.36 11.61
C ASP A 408 -3.54 14.32 11.91
N SER A 409 -3.78 15.62 11.69
CA SER A 409 -2.95 16.71 12.21
C SER A 409 -3.53 17.21 13.54
N SER A 410 -2.71 17.10 14.60
CA SER A 410 -3.06 17.54 15.95
C SER A 410 -2.75 19.01 16.23
N SER A 411 -2.05 19.71 15.32
CA SER A 411 -1.73 21.13 15.45
C SER A 411 -2.14 21.91 14.20
N ASP A 412 -1.86 23.21 14.19
CA ASP A 412 -2.13 24.06 13.02
C ASP A 412 -1.09 23.84 11.89
N ASP A 413 -0.09 22.98 12.11
CA ASP A 413 0.94 22.64 11.13
C ASP A 413 0.52 21.46 10.25
N ALA A 414 1.18 21.35 9.10
CA ALA A 414 1.06 20.20 8.24
C ALA A 414 1.77 18.98 8.86
N VAL A 415 1.20 17.79 8.70
CA VAL A 415 1.74 16.54 9.26
C VAL A 415 1.90 15.50 8.17
N TYR A 416 3.13 15.00 8.03
CA TYR A 416 3.44 13.90 7.12
C TYR A 416 3.42 12.56 7.87
N TYR A 417 2.84 11.55 7.21
CA TYR A 417 2.91 10.16 7.63
C TYR A 417 3.45 9.27 6.52
N LYS A 418 4.28 8.29 6.90
CA LYS A 418 4.63 7.13 6.09
C LYS A 418 4.06 5.88 6.73
N ILE A 419 3.43 5.04 5.92
CA ILE A 419 2.83 3.79 6.34
C ILE A 419 3.38 2.68 5.46
N CYS A 420 3.85 1.61 6.10
CA CYS A 420 4.27 0.39 5.43
C CYS A 420 3.37 -0.77 5.87
N ALA A 421 3.09 -1.71 4.98
CA ALA A 421 2.30 -2.89 5.30
C ALA A 421 2.83 -4.15 4.59
N TYR A 422 2.61 -5.32 5.19
CA TYR A 422 2.81 -6.61 4.55
C TYR A 422 1.79 -7.64 5.03
N ALA A 423 1.61 -8.70 4.26
CA ALA A 423 0.82 -9.87 4.64
C ALA A 423 1.74 -11.02 5.07
N ALA A 424 1.31 -11.82 6.04
CA ALA A 424 1.96 -13.07 6.42
C ALA A 424 0.98 -14.24 6.42
N ASP A 425 1.38 -15.35 5.80
CA ASP A 425 0.57 -16.56 5.79
C ASP A 425 0.80 -17.42 7.04
N ARG A 426 0.11 -18.57 7.12
CA ARG A 426 0.24 -19.52 8.24
C ARG A 426 1.58 -20.25 8.27
N SER A 427 2.29 -20.28 7.14
CA SER A 427 3.63 -20.87 6.99
C SER A 427 4.73 -19.89 7.44
N GLY A 428 4.37 -18.62 7.68
CA GLY A 428 5.27 -17.54 8.08
C GLY A 428 5.91 -16.80 6.91
N ASN A 429 5.53 -17.10 5.66
CA ASN A 429 6.02 -16.35 4.51
C ASN A 429 5.43 -14.94 4.52
N LYS A 430 6.22 -13.96 4.06
CA LYS A 430 5.83 -12.54 4.06
C LYS A 430 5.79 -12.00 2.65
N SER A 431 4.78 -11.20 2.35
CA SER A 431 4.74 -10.42 1.12
C SER A 431 5.86 -9.37 1.09
N PRO A 432 6.22 -8.86 -0.11
CA PRO A 432 6.87 -7.56 -0.22
C PRO A 432 6.11 -6.46 0.55
N LEU A 433 6.82 -5.39 0.92
CA LEU A 433 6.22 -4.24 1.59
C LEU A 433 5.39 -3.41 0.60
N ALA A 434 4.15 -3.11 0.96
CA ALA A 434 3.40 -2.00 0.41
C ALA A 434 3.73 -0.72 1.18
N SER A 435 3.80 0.42 0.48
CA SER A 435 4.03 1.74 1.09
C SER A 435 2.91 2.70 0.72
N TYR A 436 2.57 3.58 1.66
CA TYR A 436 1.61 4.66 1.49
C TYR A 436 2.07 5.89 2.28
N ASP A 437 1.90 7.07 1.71
CA ASP A 437 2.31 8.32 2.33
C ASP A 437 1.23 9.38 2.12
N VAL A 438 1.07 10.24 3.13
CA VAL A 438 0.10 11.32 3.07
C VAL A 438 0.56 12.53 3.87
N LEU A 439 0.33 13.71 3.31
CA LEU A 439 0.50 14.99 3.96
C LEU A 439 -0.88 15.54 4.34
N ILE A 440 -1.11 15.74 5.64
CA ILE A 440 -2.35 16.26 6.20
C ILE A 440 -2.14 17.70 6.65
N ASP A 441 -2.80 18.64 6.00
CA ASP A 441 -2.70 20.06 6.31
C ASP A 441 -4.08 20.70 6.21
N LYS A 442 -4.70 20.79 7.39
CA LYS A 442 -6.08 21.26 7.55
C LYS A 442 -6.18 22.78 7.55
N TYR A 443 -5.10 23.51 7.77
CA TYR A 443 -5.20 24.89 8.21
C TYR A 443 -4.47 25.88 7.31
N ASN A 444 -3.53 25.45 6.48
CA ASN A 444 -2.71 26.35 5.66
C ASN A 444 -3.15 26.31 4.19
N TYR A 445 -3.59 27.46 3.69
CA TYR A 445 -4.17 27.62 2.36
C TYR A 445 -3.44 28.70 1.58
N TYR A 446 -3.38 28.53 0.26
CA TYR A 446 -2.77 29.48 -0.66
C TYR A 446 -3.78 29.93 -1.70
N ILE A 447 -3.78 31.23 -2.00
CA ILE A 447 -4.60 31.84 -3.05
C ILE A 447 -3.70 32.62 -4.00
N ASP A 448 -3.81 32.34 -5.30
CA ASP A 448 -3.24 33.13 -6.38
C ASP A 448 -4.27 33.20 -7.51
N ALA A 449 -4.79 34.41 -7.77
CA ALA A 449 -5.82 34.62 -8.79
C ALA A 449 -5.34 34.28 -10.22
N SER A 450 -4.03 34.15 -10.43
CA SER A 450 -3.42 33.78 -11.73
C SER A 450 -3.16 32.28 -11.89
N ALA A 451 -3.43 31.48 -10.86
CA ALA A 451 -3.19 30.04 -10.90
C ALA A 451 -4.22 29.26 -11.73
N ASP A 452 -3.88 28.01 -12.04
CA ASP A 452 -4.78 27.09 -12.72
C ASP A 452 -5.91 26.63 -11.79
N LYS A 453 -7.14 26.96 -12.19
CA LYS A 453 -8.35 26.66 -11.44
C LYS A 453 -8.69 25.17 -11.42
N GLU A 454 -8.41 24.43 -12.49
CA GLU A 454 -8.86 23.04 -12.64
C GLU A 454 -8.17 22.08 -11.66
N ASN A 455 -6.94 22.41 -11.27
CA ASN A 455 -6.10 21.58 -10.40
C ASN A 455 -5.97 22.13 -8.97
N ALA A 456 -6.73 23.17 -8.62
CA ALA A 456 -6.60 23.86 -7.34
C ALA A 456 -6.97 22.95 -6.15
N ASP A 457 -6.01 22.73 -5.25
CA ASP A 457 -6.17 21.97 -3.99
C ASP A 457 -5.80 22.83 -2.74
N GLY A 458 -5.52 24.12 -2.98
CA GLY A 458 -5.15 25.11 -1.99
C GLY A 458 -3.70 25.00 -1.51
N THR A 459 -2.89 24.08 -2.07
CA THR A 459 -1.46 23.97 -1.75
C THR A 459 -0.68 25.12 -2.37
N ARG A 460 0.58 25.31 -1.98
CA ARG A 460 1.44 26.35 -2.57
C ARG A 460 1.64 26.13 -4.08
N ASP A 461 1.69 24.88 -4.53
CA ASP A 461 1.88 24.54 -5.95
C ASP A 461 0.58 24.61 -6.75
N ASN A 462 -0.58 24.44 -6.11
CA ASN A 462 -1.90 24.51 -6.75
C ASN A 462 -2.86 25.34 -5.88
N PRO A 463 -2.60 26.64 -5.76
CA PRO A 463 -3.38 27.52 -4.89
C PRO A 463 -4.81 27.69 -5.43
N TYR A 464 -5.73 28.06 -4.56
CA TYR A 464 -7.07 28.46 -4.98
C TYR A 464 -7.04 29.79 -5.76
N THR A 465 -8.07 30.03 -6.57
CA THR A 465 -8.14 31.26 -7.38
C THR A 465 -9.02 32.34 -6.74
N SER A 466 -9.79 31.98 -5.71
CA SER A 466 -10.69 32.90 -5.01
C SER A 466 -10.79 32.63 -3.51
N LEU A 467 -11.15 33.64 -2.72
CA LEU A 467 -11.40 33.47 -1.29
C LEU A 467 -12.62 32.58 -1.02
N ALA A 468 -13.66 32.64 -1.86
CA ALA A 468 -14.86 31.83 -1.71
C ALA A 468 -14.56 30.33 -1.82
N GLU A 469 -13.75 29.93 -2.82
CA GLU A 469 -13.28 28.54 -2.96
C GLU A 469 -12.46 28.10 -1.74
N CYS A 470 -11.56 28.97 -1.27
CA CYS A 470 -10.73 28.69 -0.10
C CYS A 470 -11.55 28.53 1.18
N LEU A 471 -12.52 29.41 1.44
CA LEU A 471 -13.38 29.33 2.63
C LEU A 471 -14.31 28.11 2.56
N ALA A 472 -14.84 27.78 1.38
CA ALA A 472 -15.63 26.56 1.19
C ALA A 472 -14.78 25.29 1.44
N ALA A 473 -13.51 25.30 1.05
CA ALA A 473 -12.58 24.20 1.31
C ALA A 473 -12.13 24.12 2.78
N ALA A 474 -12.02 25.27 3.47
CA ALA A 474 -11.81 25.32 4.91
C ALA A 474 -13.00 24.71 5.67
N GLY A 475 -14.21 24.86 5.14
CA GLY A 475 -15.40 24.21 5.68
C GLY A 475 -15.61 24.54 7.17
N GLU A 476 -15.73 23.51 8.01
CA GLU A 476 -15.92 23.64 9.46
C GLU A 476 -14.60 23.69 10.26
N ASN A 477 -13.45 23.87 9.60
CA ASN A 477 -12.19 24.00 10.31
C ASN A 477 -12.25 25.21 11.25
N ARG A 478 -11.84 25.00 12.51
CA ARG A 478 -11.84 26.03 13.56
C ARG A 478 -11.05 27.30 13.21
N PHE A 479 -10.15 27.18 12.22
CA PHE A 479 -9.17 28.18 11.84
C PHE A 479 -8.75 28.00 10.37
N ALA A 480 -8.42 29.09 9.69
CA ALA A 480 -7.77 29.08 8.38
C ALA A 480 -6.66 30.13 8.30
N ASN A 481 -5.45 29.68 7.96
CA ASN A 481 -4.29 30.51 7.67
C ASN A 481 -4.11 30.61 6.15
N ILE A 482 -4.50 31.74 5.57
CA ILE A 482 -4.61 31.94 4.12
C ILE A 482 -3.52 32.89 3.66
N THR A 483 -2.61 32.39 2.83
CA THR A 483 -1.59 33.20 2.16
C THR A 483 -2.08 33.61 0.78
N ILE A 484 -2.02 34.90 0.47
CA ILE A 484 -2.54 35.50 -0.75
C ILE A 484 -1.37 36.09 -1.53
N LYS A 485 -1.32 35.77 -2.82
CA LYS A 485 -0.37 36.35 -3.77
C LYS A 485 -1.12 37.09 -4.88
N GLY A 486 -0.56 38.23 -5.29
CA GLY A 486 -1.13 39.05 -6.36
C GLY A 486 -2.45 39.73 -5.98
N ALA A 487 -3.21 40.16 -6.99
CA ALA A 487 -4.47 40.89 -6.78
C ALA A 487 -5.68 39.94 -6.82
N LEU A 488 -6.33 39.77 -5.67
CA LEU A 488 -7.54 39.00 -5.51
C LEU A 488 -8.77 39.90 -5.61
N VAL A 489 -9.62 39.64 -6.60
CA VAL A 489 -10.91 40.33 -6.74
C VAL A 489 -11.90 39.71 -5.76
N MET A 490 -12.48 40.53 -4.91
CA MET A 490 -13.50 40.12 -3.95
C MET A 490 -14.89 40.18 -4.59
N PRO A 491 -15.83 39.31 -4.18
CA PRO A 491 -17.17 39.27 -4.76
C PRO A 491 -17.95 40.57 -4.50
N GLU A 492 -18.97 40.79 -5.32
CA GLU A 492 -19.99 41.80 -5.04
C GLU A 492 -20.76 41.43 -3.76
N GLY A 493 -21.00 42.41 -2.88
CA GLY A 493 -21.78 42.21 -1.65
C GLY A 493 -20.99 41.61 -0.47
N GLU A 494 -21.68 40.84 0.37
CA GLU A 494 -21.16 40.36 1.66
C GLU A 494 -20.23 39.15 1.47
N THR A 495 -19.04 39.23 2.05
CA THR A 495 -18.17 38.08 2.33
C THR A 495 -18.20 37.80 3.83
N LEU A 496 -18.85 36.71 4.23
CA LEU A 496 -18.99 36.30 5.62
C LEU A 496 -17.72 35.58 6.11
N ILE A 497 -17.22 35.98 7.27
CA ILE A 497 -16.17 35.32 8.05
C ILE A 497 -16.79 34.95 9.40
N ASP A 498 -17.16 33.69 9.56
CA ASP A 498 -17.78 33.13 10.77
C ASP A 498 -16.89 32.09 11.48
N SER A 499 -15.66 31.92 10.99
CA SER A 499 -14.60 31.10 11.58
C SER A 499 -13.30 31.88 11.66
N ASN A 500 -12.40 31.52 12.58
CA ASN A 500 -11.16 32.25 12.79
C ASN A 500 -10.29 32.23 11.53
N CYS A 501 -9.82 33.38 11.08
CA CYS A 501 -9.10 33.47 9.82
C CYS A 501 -7.94 34.47 9.90
N VAL A 502 -6.81 34.08 9.32
CA VAL A 502 -5.68 34.97 9.03
C VAL A 502 -5.56 35.07 7.52
N LEU A 503 -5.64 36.30 6.99
CA LEU A 503 -5.30 36.61 5.61
C LEU A 503 -3.94 37.30 5.60
N ARG A 504 -2.95 36.65 4.99
CA ARG A 504 -1.57 37.14 4.89
C ARG A 504 -1.22 37.41 3.44
N GLY A 505 -0.71 38.60 3.16
CA GLY A 505 -0.14 38.92 1.85
C GLY A 505 1.30 38.45 1.71
N GLU A 506 1.61 37.90 0.54
CA GLU A 506 2.96 37.69 0.01
C GLU A 506 3.24 38.77 -1.05
N ASP A 507 4.40 39.42 -0.97
CA ASP A 507 4.79 40.53 -1.85
C ASP A 507 3.79 41.72 -1.86
N ASP A 508 3.18 42.03 -3.01
CA ASP A 508 2.27 43.17 -3.20
C ASP A 508 0.78 42.77 -3.18
N ALA A 509 0.46 41.70 -2.45
CA ALA A 509 -0.87 41.10 -2.40
C ALA A 509 -2.00 42.10 -2.09
N ARG A 510 -3.08 42.02 -2.87
CA ARG A 510 -4.20 42.95 -2.82
C ARG A 510 -5.54 42.24 -2.66
N LEU A 511 -6.39 42.78 -1.80
CA LEU A 511 -7.83 42.50 -1.80
C LEU A 511 -8.54 43.67 -2.49
N VAL A 512 -9.10 43.42 -3.66
CA VAL A 512 -9.79 44.44 -4.47
C VAL A 512 -11.28 44.18 -4.42
N PHE A 513 -11.98 44.97 -3.61
CA PHE A 513 -13.42 44.88 -3.47
C PHE A 513 -14.12 45.51 -4.67
N ALA A 514 -14.99 44.71 -5.29
CA ALA A 514 -16.04 45.24 -6.16
C ALA A 514 -16.89 46.26 -5.38
N SER A 515 -17.52 47.18 -6.09
CA SER A 515 -18.28 48.23 -5.42
C SER A 515 -19.42 47.66 -4.56
N GLY A 516 -19.58 48.20 -3.36
CA GLY A 516 -20.50 47.62 -2.37
C GLY A 516 -20.05 46.31 -1.73
N GLY A 517 -18.93 45.73 -2.13
CA GLY A 517 -18.33 44.56 -1.50
C GLY A 517 -17.83 44.86 -0.08
N PHE A 518 -17.97 43.91 0.84
CA PHE A 518 -17.52 44.07 2.22
C PHE A 518 -17.32 42.75 2.96
N PHE A 519 -16.52 42.78 4.02
CA PHE A 519 -16.47 41.70 5.01
C PHE A 519 -17.51 41.91 6.10
N THR A 520 -18.17 40.82 6.49
CA THR A 520 -18.81 40.70 7.81
C THR A 520 -18.06 39.65 8.61
N VAL A 521 -17.55 40.02 9.78
CA VAL A 521 -16.93 39.09 10.73
C VAL A 521 -17.90 38.90 11.89
N ARG A 522 -18.43 37.69 12.07
CA ARG A 522 -19.46 37.39 13.07
C ARG A 522 -18.97 36.33 14.04
N SER A 523 -18.87 36.69 15.32
CA SER A 523 -18.43 35.77 16.38
C SER A 523 -17.12 35.03 16.08
N ALA A 524 -16.23 35.69 15.35
CA ALA A 524 -14.99 35.12 14.82
C ALA A 524 -13.83 36.12 14.92
N SER A 525 -12.62 35.66 14.62
CA SER A 525 -11.45 36.53 14.45
C SER A 525 -11.04 36.65 12.98
N LEU A 526 -10.71 37.87 12.55
CA LEU A 526 -10.09 38.15 11.26
C LEU A 526 -8.80 38.94 11.49
N SER A 527 -7.68 38.38 11.02
CA SER A 527 -6.39 39.07 10.99
C SER A 527 -5.99 39.37 9.56
N LEU A 528 -5.70 40.64 9.25
CA LEU A 528 -5.10 41.06 7.98
C LEU A 528 -3.63 41.41 8.21
N ILE A 529 -2.73 40.79 7.47
CA ILE A 529 -1.29 40.98 7.63
C ILE A 529 -0.64 41.19 6.26
N ASN A 530 0.16 42.26 6.10
CA ASN A 530 0.91 42.54 4.86
C ASN A 530 0.01 42.64 3.60
N LEU A 531 -1.17 43.25 3.73
CA LEU A 531 -2.15 43.33 2.64
C LEU A 531 -2.46 44.77 2.23
N ILE A 532 -2.71 44.95 0.93
CA ILE A 532 -3.33 46.15 0.39
C ILE A 532 -4.82 45.87 0.17
N VAL A 533 -5.70 46.55 0.89
CA VAL A 533 -7.15 46.38 0.77
C VAL A 533 -7.75 47.61 0.14
N LYS A 534 -8.50 47.45 -0.96
CA LYS A 534 -9.06 48.57 -1.72
C LYS A 534 -10.54 48.36 -2.04
N ARG A 535 -11.32 49.44 -1.93
CA ARG A 535 -12.68 49.56 -2.47
C ARG A 535 -12.89 50.94 -3.06
N ASP A 536 -13.52 51.00 -4.23
CA ASP A 536 -13.91 52.26 -4.86
C ASP A 536 -15.36 52.19 -5.37
N ASP A 537 -16.20 53.07 -4.85
CA ASP A 537 -17.60 53.22 -5.21
C ASP A 537 -17.87 54.56 -5.94
N THR A 538 -16.84 55.37 -6.25
CA THR A 538 -17.00 56.78 -6.68
C THR A 538 -17.79 56.96 -7.98
N ASP A 539 -17.77 55.96 -8.86
CA ASP A 539 -18.44 55.96 -10.16
C ASP A 539 -19.91 55.49 -10.12
N LEU A 540 -20.45 55.13 -8.94
CA LEU A 540 -21.81 54.59 -8.82
C LEU A 540 -22.87 55.61 -8.35
N PRO A 541 -24.07 55.59 -8.94
CA PRO A 541 -25.16 56.51 -8.61
C PRO A 541 -26.01 56.10 -7.38
N ASN A 542 -25.82 54.90 -6.83
CA ASN A 542 -26.64 54.37 -5.73
C ASN A 542 -25.99 54.60 -4.35
N LYS A 543 -26.83 54.84 -3.33
CA LYS A 543 -26.42 54.99 -1.93
C LYS A 543 -26.00 53.64 -1.32
N ILE A 544 -24.78 53.22 -1.64
CA ILE A 544 -24.12 52.10 -1.00
C ILE A 544 -23.57 52.59 0.35
N ASN A 545 -24.12 52.08 1.45
CA ASN A 545 -23.82 52.56 2.82
C ASN A 545 -23.16 51.49 3.71
N ASN A 546 -22.90 50.29 3.21
CA ASN A 546 -22.24 49.25 3.99
C ASN A 546 -20.76 49.60 4.22
N PRO A 547 -20.23 49.31 5.43
CA PRO A 547 -18.81 49.51 5.70
C PRO A 547 -17.96 48.56 4.85
N LEU A 548 -16.65 48.79 4.76
CA LEU A 548 -15.73 47.84 4.13
C LEU A 548 -15.56 46.57 5.00
N ILE A 549 -15.52 46.74 6.32
CA ILE A 549 -15.41 45.67 7.31
C ILE A 549 -16.45 45.92 8.40
N ARG A 550 -17.38 44.97 8.59
CA ARG A 550 -18.37 44.96 9.65
C ARG A 550 -17.99 43.90 10.69
N LEU A 551 -17.99 44.26 11.97
CA LEU A 551 -17.69 43.36 13.08
C LEU A 551 -18.90 43.24 14.01
N GLU A 552 -19.35 42.01 14.22
CA GLU A 552 -20.48 41.63 15.06
C GLU A 552 -20.00 40.65 16.15
N HIS A 553 -19.69 41.16 17.34
CA HIS A 553 -19.14 40.36 18.45
C HIS A 553 -17.83 39.65 18.09
N SER A 554 -16.92 40.37 17.43
CA SER A 554 -15.77 39.77 16.75
C SER A 554 -14.43 40.40 17.15
N VAL A 555 -13.34 39.77 16.71
CA VAL A 555 -11.98 40.28 16.85
C VAL A 555 -11.43 40.62 15.47
N PHE A 556 -10.94 41.84 15.29
CA PHE A 556 -10.26 42.27 14.08
C PHE A 556 -8.86 42.76 14.43
N ALA A 557 -7.87 42.20 13.76
CA ALA A 557 -6.49 42.66 13.85
C ALA A 557 -5.99 43.02 12.45
N SER A 558 -5.30 44.16 12.33
CA SER A 558 -4.60 44.54 11.10
C SER A 558 -3.18 44.94 11.44
N GLU A 559 -2.22 44.34 10.74
CA GLU A 559 -0.80 44.60 10.91
C GLU A 559 -0.11 44.81 9.55
N ASN A 560 0.62 45.92 9.41
CA ASN A 560 1.36 46.25 8.19
C ASN A 560 0.48 46.22 6.92
N CYS A 561 -0.72 46.77 7.01
CA CYS A 561 -1.69 46.83 5.91
C CYS A 561 -1.92 48.27 5.42
N GLU A 562 -2.30 48.39 4.15
CA GLU A 562 -2.81 49.63 3.55
C GLU A 562 -4.27 49.43 3.15
N ILE A 563 -5.20 50.00 3.90
CA ILE A 563 -6.65 49.85 3.71
C ILE A 563 -7.22 51.18 3.19
N ALA A 564 -7.77 51.18 1.99
CA ALA A 564 -8.35 52.36 1.35
C ALA A 564 -9.77 52.10 0.86
N ALA A 565 -10.72 52.94 1.26
CA ALA A 565 -12.09 52.89 0.76
C ALA A 565 -12.56 54.28 0.30
N SER A 566 -13.08 54.34 -0.93
CA SER A 566 -13.73 55.54 -1.50
C SER A 566 -15.21 55.27 -1.67
N PHE A 567 -16.04 55.92 -0.85
CA PHE A 567 -17.49 55.77 -0.85
C PHE A 567 -18.17 56.86 -1.70
N ALA A 568 -19.25 56.52 -2.41
CA ALA A 568 -19.93 57.45 -3.31
C ALA A 568 -20.52 58.68 -2.60
N GLU A 569 -21.25 58.47 -1.49
CA GLU A 569 -21.95 59.54 -0.74
C GLU A 569 -21.53 59.59 0.71
N SER A 570 -21.61 58.47 1.44
CA SER A 570 -21.16 58.36 2.82
C SER A 570 -20.72 56.94 3.13
N GLY A 571 -19.77 56.77 4.05
CA GLY A 571 -19.37 55.42 4.45
C GLY A 571 -18.31 55.38 5.54
N THR A 572 -18.06 54.16 6.02
CA THR A 572 -17.15 53.87 7.11
C THR A 572 -16.27 52.69 6.72
N VAL A 573 -14.95 52.74 6.96
CA VAL A 573 -14.08 51.59 6.64
C VAL A 573 -14.37 50.43 7.57
N VAL A 574 -14.26 50.62 8.88
CA VAL A 574 -14.51 49.60 9.90
C VAL A 574 -15.68 50.01 10.79
N SER A 575 -16.73 49.18 10.83
CA SER A 575 -17.83 49.31 11.78
C SER A 575 -17.76 48.18 12.80
N ALA A 576 -17.72 48.52 14.09
CA ALA A 576 -17.53 47.55 15.16
C ALA A 576 -18.63 47.63 16.24
N ASP A 577 -19.36 46.53 16.44
CA ASP A 577 -20.30 46.39 17.55
C ASP A 577 -19.80 45.33 18.55
N THR A 578 -19.65 45.75 19.82
CA THR A 578 -19.24 44.89 20.94
C THR A 578 -18.05 43.99 20.56
N SER A 579 -17.04 44.59 19.93
CA SER A 579 -15.93 43.90 19.26
C SER A 579 -14.57 44.41 19.75
N VAL A 580 -13.50 43.73 19.35
CA VAL A 580 -12.11 44.15 19.62
C VAL A 580 -11.42 44.46 18.30
N VAL A 581 -10.85 45.65 18.17
CA VAL A 581 -10.11 46.11 16.99
C VAL A 581 -8.69 46.48 17.38
N THR A 582 -7.71 45.85 16.75
CA THR A 582 -6.29 46.18 16.90
C THR A 582 -5.69 46.57 15.56
N ILE A 583 -5.14 47.78 15.47
CA ILE A 583 -4.49 48.30 14.26
C ILE A 583 -3.04 48.68 14.61
N ARG A 584 -2.07 48.11 13.89
CA ARG A 584 -0.64 48.39 14.11
C ARG A 584 0.08 48.54 12.77
N PHE A 585 0.94 49.54 12.66
CA PHE A 585 1.75 49.77 11.44
C PHE A 585 0.92 49.85 10.15
N CYS A 586 -0.33 50.33 10.23
CA CYS A 586 -1.24 50.36 9.08
C CYS A 586 -1.44 51.78 8.55
N GLY A 587 -1.77 51.88 7.26
CA GLY A 587 -2.44 53.03 6.67
C GLY A 587 -3.93 52.74 6.49
N ILE A 588 -4.81 53.60 7.01
CA ILE A 588 -6.26 53.51 6.77
C ILE A 588 -6.76 54.83 6.18
N THR A 589 -7.24 54.80 4.94
CA THR A 589 -7.78 55.96 4.23
C THR A 589 -9.26 55.75 3.90
N SER A 590 -10.09 56.73 4.27
CA SER A 590 -11.52 56.76 3.96
C SER A 590 -11.86 58.03 3.21
N SER A 591 -12.65 57.95 2.14
CA SER A 591 -13.15 59.14 1.46
C SER A 591 -14.63 59.03 1.09
N ALA A 592 -15.35 60.15 1.12
CA ALA A 592 -16.74 60.24 0.63
C ALA A 592 -17.12 61.68 0.30
N LYS A 593 -18.25 61.91 -0.38
CA LYS A 593 -18.75 63.28 -0.65
C LYS A 593 -19.29 63.98 0.60
N ARG A 594 -20.17 63.32 1.37
CA ARG A 594 -20.89 63.94 2.51
C ARG A 594 -20.26 63.61 3.86
N TYR A 595 -20.25 62.35 4.26
CA TYR A 595 -19.74 61.89 5.55
C TYR A 595 -18.83 60.70 5.37
N SER A 596 -17.66 60.71 6.00
CA SER A 596 -16.75 59.57 5.96
C SER A 596 -16.15 59.34 7.32
N SER A 597 -15.97 58.06 7.67
CA SER A 597 -15.14 57.69 8.79
C SER A 597 -14.22 56.50 8.54
N CYS A 598 -13.08 56.44 9.25
CA CYS A 598 -12.22 55.26 9.21
C CYS A 598 -12.76 54.17 10.13
N ILE A 599 -13.02 54.48 11.39
CA ILE A 599 -13.56 53.49 12.34
C ILE A 599 -14.75 54.08 13.09
N SER A 600 -15.89 53.41 13.03
CA SER A 600 -17.05 53.68 13.87
C SER A 600 -17.29 52.50 14.80
N SER A 601 -17.56 52.74 16.08
CA SER A 601 -17.74 51.66 17.04
C SER A 601 -18.75 51.94 18.14
N VAL A 602 -19.40 50.87 18.60
CA VAL A 602 -20.33 50.85 19.74
C VAL A 602 -19.89 49.76 20.71
N GLY A 603 -19.74 50.09 21.99
CA GLY A 603 -19.41 49.14 23.06
C GLY A 603 -18.12 48.34 22.85
N SER A 604 -17.21 48.83 22.01
CA SER A 604 -16.05 48.07 21.52
C SER A 604 -14.73 48.52 22.13
N LYS A 605 -13.70 47.69 22.02
CA LYS A 605 -12.33 48.03 22.40
C LYS A 605 -11.48 48.28 21.17
N LEU A 606 -11.00 49.50 21.01
CA LEU A 606 -10.13 49.91 19.92
C LEU A 606 -8.72 50.16 20.44
N LYS A 607 -7.72 49.54 19.83
CA LYS A 607 -6.31 49.78 20.11
C LYS A 607 -5.56 50.06 18.81
N ILE A 608 -5.07 51.28 18.66
CA ILE A 608 -4.36 51.75 17.47
C ILE A 608 -2.96 52.19 17.89
N SER A 609 -1.93 51.70 17.20
CA SER A 609 -0.56 52.21 17.39
C SER A 609 0.22 52.32 16.10
N ASP A 610 1.15 53.27 16.05
CA ASP A 610 2.16 53.40 15.00
C ASP A 610 1.55 53.41 13.57
N SER A 611 0.38 54.04 13.42
CA SER A 611 -0.44 53.95 12.22
C SER A 611 -0.79 55.32 11.63
N ARG A 612 -1.18 55.36 10.36
CA ARG A 612 -1.61 56.55 9.62
C ARG A 612 -3.09 56.43 9.28
N ILE A 613 -3.92 57.33 9.77
CA ILE A 613 -5.36 57.32 9.57
C ILE A 613 -5.77 58.61 8.88
N SER A 614 -6.43 58.53 7.72
CA SER A 614 -6.79 59.70 6.93
C SER A 614 -8.24 59.63 6.49
N THR A 615 -8.98 60.73 6.61
CA THR A 615 -10.38 60.81 6.19
C THR A 615 -10.64 62.08 5.39
N THR A 616 -11.29 61.94 4.23
CA THR A 616 -11.63 63.07 3.35
C THR A 616 -13.12 63.08 3.02
N ALA A 617 -13.87 64.07 3.50
CA ALA A 617 -15.29 64.25 3.18
C ALA A 617 -15.77 65.65 3.55
N SER A 618 -16.99 66.06 3.17
CA SER A 618 -17.56 67.31 3.70
C SER A 618 -17.60 67.31 5.24
N ALA A 619 -18.00 66.19 5.84
CA ALA A 619 -17.91 65.87 7.26
C ALA A 619 -16.93 64.69 7.44
N ALA A 620 -15.71 64.97 7.89
CA ALA A 620 -14.64 63.98 7.97
C ALA A 620 -14.30 63.61 9.43
N VAL A 621 -14.38 62.32 9.78
CA VAL A 621 -14.09 61.84 11.14
C VAL A 621 -13.18 60.62 11.10
N ASN A 622 -11.99 60.60 11.71
CA ASN A 622 -11.20 59.35 11.71
C ASN A 622 -11.86 58.28 12.60
N PHE A 623 -12.28 58.65 13.81
CA PHE A 623 -12.86 57.74 14.80
C PHE A 623 -14.18 58.27 15.38
N SER A 624 -15.24 57.47 15.35
CA SER A 624 -16.52 57.77 16.02
C SER A 624 -16.85 56.62 16.99
N VAL A 625 -16.77 56.87 18.29
CA VAL A 625 -16.75 55.82 19.32
C VAL A 625 -17.83 56.09 20.36
N HIS A 626 -18.73 55.12 20.56
CA HIS A 626 -19.80 55.15 21.54
C HIS A 626 -19.60 54.07 22.60
N GLY A 627 -19.18 54.46 23.80
CA GLY A 627 -18.85 53.54 24.89
C GLY A 627 -17.57 52.74 24.64
N GLY A 628 -17.29 51.76 25.50
CA GLY A 628 -16.12 50.88 25.36
C GLY A 628 -14.78 51.53 25.76
N GLU A 629 -13.69 51.10 25.11
CA GLU A 629 -12.32 51.58 25.37
C GLU A 629 -11.65 52.03 24.06
N PHE A 630 -11.12 53.26 24.04
CA PHE A 630 -10.38 53.82 22.92
C PHE A 630 -8.93 54.11 23.31
N GLU A 631 -7.99 53.38 22.72
CA GLU A 631 -6.55 53.60 22.89
C GLU A 631 -5.90 53.93 21.55
N ILE A 632 -5.21 55.07 21.47
CA ILE A 632 -4.40 55.45 20.32
C ILE A 632 -3.04 55.99 20.74
N ARG A 633 -1.97 55.43 20.17
CA ARG A 633 -0.58 55.78 20.49
C ARG A 633 0.28 56.02 19.26
N SER A 634 1.18 57.00 19.31
CA SER A 634 2.24 57.21 18.31
C SER A 634 1.75 57.22 16.86
N SER A 635 0.53 57.71 16.63
CA SER A 635 -0.15 57.61 15.32
C SER A 635 -0.39 58.99 14.70
N LEU A 636 -0.48 59.01 13.38
CA LEU A 636 -0.81 60.20 12.58
C LEU A 636 -2.28 60.12 12.14
N CYS A 637 -3.05 61.15 12.46
CA CYS A 637 -4.46 61.24 12.11
C CYS A 637 -4.71 62.51 11.29
N ARG A 638 -5.22 62.36 10.08
CA ARG A 638 -5.52 63.46 9.16
C ARG A 638 -7.00 63.50 8.82
N VAL A 639 -7.59 64.69 8.87
CA VAL A 639 -8.93 64.96 8.34
C VAL A 639 -8.89 66.10 7.32
N ALA A 640 -9.64 65.97 6.23
CA ALA A 640 -9.77 67.00 5.21
C ALA A 640 -11.24 67.17 4.81
N GLY A 641 -11.76 68.40 4.80
CA GLY A 641 -13.20 68.59 4.61
C GLY A 641 -13.77 69.99 4.77
N SER A 642 -15.10 70.08 4.88
CA SER A 642 -15.77 71.32 5.29
C SER A 642 -15.62 71.53 6.80
N TYR A 643 -15.88 70.46 7.56
CA TYR A 643 -15.70 70.34 9.01
C TYR A 643 -15.33 68.90 9.35
N GLY A 644 -14.70 68.67 10.51
CA GLY A 644 -14.26 67.33 10.89
C GLY A 644 -13.46 67.29 12.19
N ARG A 645 -13.25 66.07 12.71
CA ARG A 645 -12.49 65.78 13.94
C ARG A 645 -11.69 64.49 13.78
N ALA A 646 -10.53 64.39 14.42
CA ALA A 646 -9.82 63.13 14.47
C ALA A 646 -10.62 62.07 15.24
N ALA A 647 -11.15 62.42 16.42
CA ALA A 647 -11.94 61.48 17.22
C ALA A 647 -13.15 62.13 17.87
N GLU A 648 -14.28 61.43 17.85
CA GLU A 648 -15.51 61.75 18.58
C GLU A 648 -15.81 60.61 19.56
N LEU A 649 -15.72 60.90 20.86
CA LEU A 649 -15.83 59.92 21.93
C LEU A 649 -17.04 60.22 22.81
N PHE A 650 -18.02 59.33 22.80
CA PHE A 650 -19.27 59.43 23.55
C PHE A 650 -19.31 58.34 24.62
N GLY A 651 -19.12 58.69 25.91
CA GLY A 651 -19.00 57.71 26.99
C GLY A 651 -17.71 56.87 26.93
N GLY A 652 -17.58 55.89 27.83
CA GLY A 652 -16.46 54.94 27.83
C GLY A 652 -15.16 55.46 28.44
N LYS A 653 -14.03 54.85 28.09
CA LYS A 653 -12.67 55.19 28.57
C LYS A 653 -11.74 55.50 27.40
N SER A 654 -10.85 56.48 27.56
CA SER A 654 -9.88 56.85 26.52
C SER A 654 -8.44 56.94 27.02
N LYS A 655 -7.49 56.57 26.15
CA LYS A 655 -6.03 56.70 26.31
C LYS A 655 -5.40 57.21 25.01
N ILE A 656 -4.90 58.45 25.00
CA ILE A 656 -4.48 59.14 23.79
C ILE A 656 -3.08 59.75 24.02
N ILE A 657 -2.04 59.11 23.52
CA ILE A 657 -0.65 59.51 23.78
C ILE A 657 0.22 59.59 22.54
N GLY A 658 0.99 60.68 22.41
CA GLY A 658 2.07 60.77 21.42
C GLY A 658 1.61 60.86 19.97
N ASN A 659 0.38 61.31 19.72
CA ASN A 659 -0.21 61.34 18.39
C ASN A 659 -0.03 62.69 17.69
N SER A 660 -0.12 62.69 16.36
CA SER A 660 -0.17 63.91 15.55
C SER A 660 -1.52 64.01 14.85
N PHE A 661 -2.26 65.07 15.14
CA PHE A 661 -3.55 65.37 14.56
C PHE A 661 -3.42 66.55 13.59
N ILE A 662 -3.80 66.33 12.34
CA ILE A 662 -3.72 67.33 11.27
C ILE A 662 -5.09 67.49 10.62
N ALA A 663 -5.54 68.73 10.47
CA ALA A 663 -6.78 69.07 9.80
C ALA A 663 -6.53 70.01 8.62
N ASP A 664 -7.27 69.80 7.53
CA ASP A 664 -7.38 70.70 6.38
C ASP A 664 -8.86 71.00 6.15
N LEU A 665 -9.38 71.95 6.93
CA LEU A 665 -10.82 72.27 7.00
C LEU A 665 -11.12 73.62 6.36
N ARG A 666 -12.20 73.69 5.56
CA ARG A 666 -12.69 74.95 4.97
C ARG A 666 -13.35 75.87 6.00
N HIS A 667 -13.95 75.30 7.04
CA HIS A 667 -14.64 76.02 8.10
C HIS A 667 -14.12 75.55 9.47
N PRO A 668 -12.86 75.86 9.84
CA PRO A 668 -12.34 75.53 11.16
C PRO A 668 -13.13 76.27 12.23
N GLU A 669 -13.65 75.55 13.22
CA GLU A 669 -14.33 76.16 14.35
C GLU A 669 -13.27 76.64 15.35
N ARG A 670 -13.32 77.92 15.75
CA ARG A 670 -12.34 78.54 16.67
C ARG A 670 -12.15 77.79 18.02
N SER A 671 -13.00 76.83 18.34
CA SER A 671 -12.97 76.01 19.57
C SER A 671 -13.01 74.51 19.31
N ALA A 672 -12.88 74.04 18.06
CA ALA A 672 -12.85 72.61 17.79
C ALA A 672 -11.47 72.03 18.13
N ALA A 673 -11.44 71.13 19.12
CA ALA A 673 -10.30 70.27 19.37
C ALA A 673 -10.31 69.07 18.41
N ALA A 674 -9.13 68.55 18.09
CA ALA A 674 -8.99 67.34 17.26
C ALA A 674 -9.74 66.14 17.86
N VAL A 675 -9.84 66.09 19.19
CA VAL A 675 -10.58 65.08 19.95
C VAL A 675 -11.76 65.73 20.65
N TYR A 676 -12.97 65.25 20.37
CA TYR A 676 -14.17 65.55 21.13
C TYR A 676 -14.46 64.45 22.14
N THR A 677 -14.75 64.83 23.38
CA THR A 677 -15.26 63.94 24.43
C THR A 677 -16.53 64.53 25.02
N ASP A 678 -17.57 63.72 25.18
CA ASP A 678 -18.73 64.12 25.98
C ASP A 678 -18.44 64.06 27.50
N ALA A 679 -19.42 64.46 28.31
CA ALA A 679 -19.28 64.46 29.78
C ALA A 679 -19.21 63.06 30.39
N GLN A 680 -19.51 62.01 29.62
CA GLN A 680 -19.55 60.62 30.10
C GLN A 680 -18.25 59.87 29.80
N ASN A 681 -17.38 60.40 28.94
CA ASN A 681 -16.08 59.80 28.66
C ASN A 681 -15.08 60.03 29.80
N ILE A 682 -14.37 58.98 30.19
CA ILE A 682 -13.31 59.02 31.21
C ILE A 682 -11.95 58.97 30.51
N SER A 683 -11.30 60.11 30.39
CA SER A 683 -9.91 60.21 29.90
C SER A 683 -8.93 59.72 30.97
N LEU A 684 -8.31 58.56 30.73
CA LEU A 684 -7.33 57.96 31.64
C LEU A 684 -5.91 58.48 31.40
N GLU A 685 -5.56 58.71 30.13
CA GLU A 685 -4.25 59.17 29.69
C GLU A 685 -4.42 60.14 28.51
N TYR A 686 -3.91 61.36 28.62
CA TYR A 686 -3.87 62.34 27.52
C TYR A 686 -2.57 63.14 27.59
N GLY A 687 -1.63 62.92 26.66
CA GLY A 687 -0.34 63.61 26.71
C GLY A 687 0.56 63.42 25.50
N GLY A 688 1.44 64.38 25.23
CA GLY A 688 2.39 64.32 24.12
C GLY A 688 1.76 64.38 22.72
N ASN A 689 0.49 64.78 22.60
CA ASN A 689 -0.19 64.91 21.32
C ASN A 689 0.09 66.29 20.70
N THR A 690 0.08 66.37 19.36
CA THR A 690 0.17 67.63 18.60
C THR A 690 -1.08 67.82 17.74
N GLU A 691 -1.54 69.06 17.62
CA GLU A 691 -2.74 69.40 16.85
C GLU A 691 -2.43 70.58 15.92
N SER A 692 -2.83 70.50 14.65
CA SER A 692 -2.74 71.60 13.69
C SER A 692 -3.92 71.62 12.72
N GLY A 693 -4.42 72.82 12.39
CA GLY A 693 -5.46 73.03 11.38
C GLY A 693 -6.92 72.82 11.82
N TYR A 694 -7.17 72.58 13.12
CA TYR A 694 -8.51 72.46 13.70
C TYR A 694 -9.10 73.82 14.11
#